data_AF-A0A3T0RNN5-F1
#
_entry.id   AF-A0A3T0RNN5-F1
#
_cell.length_a   1.000
_cell.length_b   1.000
_cell.length_c   1.000
_cell.angle_alpha   90.00
_cell.angle_beta   90.00
_cell.angle_gamma   90.00
#
_symmetry.space_group_name_H-M   'P 1'
#
loop_
_entity.id
_entity.type
_entity.pdbx_description
1 polymer ?
#
loop_
_entity_poly.entity_id
_entity_poly.type
_entity_poly.pdbx_seq_one_letter_code
_entity_poly.pdbx_strand_id
1 'polypeptide(L)'
;MKNKTVPRLLNGIIKRHPDGFGFFIPEDVEHPDVFIPAQAMKTAMTNDKVSITVEKERDGRFRGEIMNIIDRSQKKIAGAFTVWNERYGMIKDEGKGWGKDLKIPLDKSLKAKKGELVVARITEYPDKGEFMGEVVEIIGDIQDALNDIKRVVVAQNIPEEFSVATLEEAKKFSTNPTEEDFKDRKDLRNINIITIDGATAKDFDDAVFVEMDGRGFHLIVAIADVSHYVKSGTAIDKDAYERGTSVYFPNFVIPMLPEALSNGLCSLVPHVPRLALVADMHFDFTGVMTESSFYEGVIESKARVTYGQAQEIVDNPEGDSETHKKFAHVKENIMRCADLAKVLMAKRFKDGSLDLEVPETELVIDGSGEPVDVIKSERLFAHRLIEEMMLAANVAVAKEFNKKDIPAIYRTHEPPDPLKIAMLEKFMNSFGATVNLAGERIQKKLTKALHEFTNEVQSQVIHMLTLRSMSQARYTLDNIGHFGLGFDFYTHFTSPIRRYPDLIVHRLLKNIIGAKGGYRLMAEEDIQTAGTWLSACEQRSAKAERQIQAIKKARFMKHLVGKDFDGMISSVTKFGVFVLLREYNIDGLIRLDDLGGDKWEYDEENLRLVAKRSGASYNLGDRVRVTVSSTDIESGQVNFLLEGATESKATGPKNNSKYARGKDDFKKSGKRGGRNDRSDRTEKKPARGDRPDRSARPERGGDRFAKTDKKFPSFVKDKPSGKTADDFRPAKSQKMQAIQKHEARFKVPTPDSDEKPRASGPQEIKPKYSSLSDYLDQMAKKGKSKDDNHSSDKKNGQSKDKSGHKFSSNRQDSKKRDSSSDDSRGVRKARPSKPGRKTKSR
;
A
#
# COMPACT_ATOMS: atom_id res chain seq x y z
N MET A 1 -38.70 39.32 11.89
CA MET A 1 -38.42 38.23 10.93
C MET A 1 -36.94 37.89 11.04
N LYS A 2 -36.58 36.65 11.40
CA LYS A 2 -35.18 36.22 11.45
C LYS A 2 -34.65 36.17 10.01
N ASN A 3 -33.53 36.86 9.72
CA ASN A 3 -32.78 36.69 8.49
C ASN A 3 -32.45 35.19 8.32
N LYS A 4 -33.18 34.49 7.46
CA LYS A 4 -32.78 33.17 6.98
C LYS A 4 -31.57 33.42 6.08
N THR A 5 -30.37 33.23 6.62
CA THR A 5 -29.17 32.99 5.84
C THR A 5 -29.48 31.88 4.84
N VAL A 6 -29.40 32.20 3.54
CA VAL A 6 -29.54 31.20 2.47
C VAL A 6 -28.49 30.12 2.75
N PRO A 7 -28.86 28.84 2.89
CA PRO A 7 -27.90 27.79 3.18
C PRO A 7 -26.88 27.72 2.04
N ARG A 8 -25.58 27.83 2.38
CA ARG A 8 -24.49 27.72 1.41
C ARG A 8 -24.49 26.30 0.88
N LEU A 9 -24.69 26.17 -0.43
CA LEU A 9 -24.63 24.91 -1.15
C LEU A 9 -23.16 24.62 -1.48
N LEU A 10 -22.67 23.44 -1.17
CA LEU A 10 -21.32 22.99 -1.52
C LEU A 10 -21.39 21.69 -2.31
N ASN A 11 -20.51 21.55 -3.29
CA ASN A 11 -20.31 20.30 -4.03
C ASN A 11 -19.00 19.64 -3.58
N GLY A 12 -18.96 18.32 -3.63
CA GLY A 12 -17.87 17.55 -3.04
C GLY A 12 -18.14 16.07 -3.03
N ILE A 13 -17.24 15.33 -2.39
CA ILE A 13 -17.23 13.87 -2.35
C ILE A 13 -17.60 13.41 -0.95
N ILE A 14 -18.44 12.39 -0.84
CA ILE A 14 -18.81 11.81 0.46
C ILE A 14 -17.91 10.62 0.85
N LYS A 15 -17.51 10.54 2.11
CA LYS A 15 -16.88 9.36 2.72
C LYS A 15 -17.81 8.82 3.79
N ARG A 16 -18.41 7.65 3.55
CA ARG A 16 -19.30 7.00 4.53
C ARG A 16 -18.49 6.21 5.55
N HIS A 17 -18.87 6.34 6.81
CA HIS A 17 -18.38 5.54 7.93
C HIS A 17 -19.27 4.31 8.13
N PRO A 18 -18.73 3.15 8.58
CA PRO A 18 -19.52 1.95 8.86
C PRO A 18 -20.68 2.17 9.86
N ASP A 19 -20.53 3.10 10.81
CA ASP A 19 -21.62 3.45 11.74
C ASP A 19 -22.77 4.25 11.08
N GLY A 20 -22.67 4.53 9.78
CA GLY A 20 -23.73 5.09 8.94
C GLY A 20 -23.67 6.60 8.74
N PHE A 21 -22.87 7.33 9.53
CA PHE A 21 -22.55 8.74 9.25
C PHE A 21 -21.52 8.87 8.13
N GLY A 22 -21.17 10.09 7.71
CA GLY A 22 -20.09 10.32 6.76
C GLY A 22 -19.43 11.68 6.92
N PHE A 23 -18.38 11.90 6.15
CA PHE A 23 -17.69 13.17 6.01
C PHE A 23 -17.76 13.59 4.55
N PHE A 24 -18.22 14.81 4.32
CA PHE A 24 -18.20 15.44 3.02
C PHE A 24 -16.91 16.23 2.88
N ILE A 25 -16.17 15.92 1.83
CA ILE A 25 -14.94 16.57 1.42
C ILE A 25 -15.33 17.57 0.33
N PRO A 26 -15.31 18.89 0.60
CA PRO A 26 -15.69 19.91 -0.37
C PRO A 26 -14.73 19.94 -1.56
N GLU A 27 -15.21 20.35 -2.74
CA GLU A 27 -14.33 20.72 -3.87
C GLU A 27 -13.54 22.00 -3.57
N ASP A 28 -14.12 22.87 -2.75
CA ASP A 28 -13.44 24.05 -2.19
C ASP A 28 -12.47 23.62 -1.09
N VAL A 29 -11.20 23.49 -1.45
CA VAL A 29 -10.13 22.97 -0.57
C VAL A 29 -9.91 23.85 0.67
N GLU A 30 -10.30 25.12 0.63
CA GLU A 30 -10.24 26.02 1.80
C GLU A 30 -11.35 25.74 2.81
N HIS A 31 -12.41 25.05 2.41
CA HIS A 31 -13.48 24.66 3.31
C HIS A 31 -13.16 23.34 4.02
N PRO A 32 -13.20 23.29 5.35
CA PRO A 32 -12.94 22.04 6.08
C PRO A 32 -14.02 20.99 5.80
N ASP A 33 -13.67 19.73 6.03
CA ASP A 33 -14.59 18.61 5.94
C ASP A 33 -15.86 18.83 6.78
N VAL A 34 -16.99 18.45 6.20
CA VAL A 34 -18.30 18.65 6.81
C VAL A 34 -18.83 17.31 7.30
N PHE A 35 -19.16 17.22 8.59
CA PHE A 35 -19.77 16.02 9.14
C PHE A 35 -21.21 15.86 8.66
N ILE A 36 -21.53 14.70 8.11
CA ILE A 36 -22.87 14.32 7.66
C ILE A 36 -23.42 13.25 8.62
N PRO A 37 -24.41 13.58 9.46
CA PRO A 37 -25.03 12.61 10.37
C PRO A 37 -25.65 11.42 9.62
N ALA A 38 -25.78 10.27 10.30
CA ALA A 38 -26.30 9.05 9.69
C ALA A 38 -27.69 9.21 9.05
N GLN A 39 -28.59 10.02 9.64
CA GLN A 39 -29.90 10.27 9.02
C GLN A 39 -29.81 11.14 7.75
N ALA A 40 -28.79 11.99 7.65
CA ALA A 40 -28.56 12.92 6.54
C ALA A 40 -27.75 12.30 5.39
N MET A 41 -27.09 11.15 5.63
CA MET A 41 -26.37 10.40 4.60
C MET A 41 -27.28 9.83 3.50
N LYS A 42 -28.60 9.77 3.74
CA LYS A 42 -29.61 9.25 2.81
C LYS A 42 -29.11 7.94 2.18
N THR A 43 -28.95 7.90 0.86
CA THR A 43 -28.53 6.72 0.08
C THR A 43 -27.14 6.92 -0.54
N ALA A 44 -26.40 7.93 -0.10
CA ALA A 44 -25.09 8.23 -0.63
C ALA A 44 -24.09 7.15 -0.19
N MET A 45 -23.32 6.68 -1.16
CA MET A 45 -22.25 5.70 -0.98
C MET A 45 -20.92 6.43 -0.95
N THR A 46 -19.90 5.83 -0.32
CA THR A 46 -18.55 6.38 -0.32
C THR A 46 -18.07 6.68 -1.75
N ASN A 47 -17.46 7.84 -1.93
CA ASN A 47 -16.98 8.45 -3.17
C ASN A 47 -18.06 9.03 -4.09
N ASP A 48 -19.34 8.97 -3.75
CA ASP A 48 -20.36 9.67 -4.53
C ASP A 48 -20.09 11.18 -4.50
N LYS A 49 -20.24 11.81 -5.67
CA LYS A 49 -20.22 13.27 -5.78
C LYS A 49 -21.60 13.78 -5.42
N VAL A 50 -21.68 14.63 -4.41
CA VAL A 50 -22.93 15.12 -3.84
C VAL A 50 -22.92 16.64 -3.72
N SER A 51 -24.12 17.20 -3.65
CA SER A 51 -24.33 18.58 -3.24
C SER A 51 -24.97 18.61 -1.86
N ILE A 52 -24.41 19.40 -0.94
CA ILE A 52 -24.88 19.50 0.44
C ILE A 52 -25.25 20.94 0.81
N THR A 53 -26.13 21.10 1.79
CA THR A 53 -26.23 22.33 2.57
C THR A 53 -25.32 22.23 3.79
N VAL A 54 -24.71 23.34 4.18
CA VAL A 54 -23.79 23.39 5.33
C VAL A 54 -24.28 24.37 6.39
N GLU A 55 -24.21 23.94 7.65
CA GLU A 55 -24.43 24.74 8.84
C GLU A 55 -23.21 24.65 9.77
N LYS A 56 -22.83 25.78 10.37
CA LYS A 56 -21.76 25.83 11.37
C LYS A 56 -22.35 25.60 12.76
N GLU A 57 -21.87 24.58 13.46
CA GLU A 57 -22.26 24.28 14.84
C GLU A 57 -21.58 25.23 15.84
N ARG A 58 -22.10 25.25 17.08
CA ARG A 58 -21.64 26.16 18.15
C ARG A 58 -20.20 25.91 18.59
N ASP A 59 -19.70 24.70 18.39
CA ASP A 59 -18.32 24.29 18.69
C ASP A 59 -17.35 24.58 17.53
N GLY A 60 -17.84 25.20 16.44
CA GLY A 60 -17.05 25.57 15.28
C GLY A 60 -16.98 24.49 14.19
N ARG A 61 -17.48 23.28 14.43
CA ARG A 61 -17.53 22.21 13.42
C ARG A 61 -18.63 22.49 12.40
N PHE A 62 -18.47 21.91 11.21
CA PHE A 62 -19.47 22.02 10.16
C PHE A 62 -20.29 20.74 10.09
N ARG A 63 -21.60 20.92 10.01
CA ARG A 63 -22.58 19.86 9.81
C ARG A 63 -23.31 20.09 8.50
N GLY A 64 -23.55 19.02 7.75
CA GLY A 64 -24.20 19.12 6.46
C GLY A 64 -25.36 18.15 6.27
N GLU A 65 -26.21 18.48 5.29
CA GLU A 65 -27.26 17.61 4.79
C GLU A 65 -27.14 17.43 3.28
N ILE A 66 -27.19 16.17 2.81
CA ILE A 66 -27.12 15.88 1.38
C ILE A 66 -28.40 16.31 0.70
N MET A 67 -28.28 17.24 -0.25
CA MET A 67 -29.41 17.69 -1.07
C MET A 67 -29.63 16.73 -2.23
N ASN A 68 -28.61 16.54 -3.07
CA ASN A 68 -28.67 15.73 -4.28
C ASN A 68 -27.37 14.94 -4.49
N ILE A 69 -27.49 13.77 -5.11
CA ILE A 69 -26.34 13.00 -5.57
C ILE A 69 -26.14 13.35 -7.05
N ILE A 70 -24.97 13.93 -7.35
CA ILE A 70 -24.62 14.45 -8.68
C ILE A 70 -24.09 13.31 -9.54
N ASP A 71 -23.19 12.49 -9.00
CA ASP A 71 -22.60 11.35 -9.70
C ASP A 71 -22.39 10.16 -8.76
N ARG A 72 -22.65 8.96 -9.28
CA ARG A 72 -22.53 7.69 -8.56
C ARG A 72 -21.20 7.04 -8.88
N SER A 73 -20.38 6.90 -7.85
CA SER A 73 -19.03 6.34 -7.99
C SER A 73 -19.04 4.81 -8.08
N GLN A 74 -19.82 4.16 -7.22
CA GLN A 74 -19.87 2.70 -7.11
C GLN A 74 -20.88 2.13 -8.09
N LYS A 75 -20.40 1.45 -9.15
CA LYS A 75 -21.26 0.84 -10.19
C LYS A 75 -21.39 -0.68 -10.07
N LYS A 76 -20.46 -1.32 -9.37
CA LYS A 76 -20.41 -2.77 -9.14
C LYS A 76 -20.20 -3.05 -7.65
N ILE A 77 -20.70 -4.16 -7.15
CA ILE A 77 -20.50 -4.65 -5.78
C ILE A 77 -20.02 -6.10 -5.84
N ALA A 78 -18.96 -6.41 -5.10
CA ALA A 78 -18.60 -7.79 -4.79
C ALA A 78 -19.08 -8.18 -3.40
N GLY A 79 -19.61 -9.38 -3.27
CA GLY A 79 -19.93 -9.96 -1.97
C GLY A 79 -20.51 -11.37 -2.10
N ALA A 80 -20.70 -12.02 -0.95
CA ALA A 80 -21.27 -13.36 -0.90
C ALA A 80 -22.73 -13.33 -1.36
N PHE A 81 -23.06 -14.14 -2.36
CA PHE A 81 -24.42 -14.34 -2.80
C PHE A 81 -25.17 -15.22 -1.79
N THR A 82 -26.37 -14.80 -1.43
CA THR A 82 -27.29 -15.61 -0.62
C THR A 82 -28.68 -15.61 -1.24
N VAL A 83 -29.39 -16.72 -1.16
CA VAL A 83 -30.78 -16.80 -1.63
C VAL A 83 -31.69 -16.25 -0.53
N TRP A 84 -32.50 -15.22 -0.85
CA TRP A 84 -33.49 -14.67 0.08
C TRP A 84 -34.77 -15.51 0.04
N ASN A 85 -35.33 -15.71 -1.15
CA ASN A 85 -36.59 -16.41 -1.42
C ASN A 85 -36.61 -16.96 -2.85
N GLU A 86 -37.74 -17.51 -3.28
CA GLU A 86 -37.94 -18.12 -4.61
C GLU A 86 -37.78 -17.14 -5.79
N ARG A 87 -37.74 -15.82 -5.56
CA ARG A 87 -37.62 -14.79 -6.61
C ARG A 87 -36.31 -14.03 -6.56
N TYR A 88 -35.72 -13.87 -5.38
CA TYR A 88 -34.57 -13.01 -5.17
C TYR A 88 -33.46 -13.69 -4.39
N GLY A 89 -32.23 -13.46 -4.83
CA GLY A 89 -31.03 -13.49 -4.00
C GLY A 89 -30.66 -12.11 -3.49
N MET A 90 -29.58 -12.03 -2.72
CA MET A 90 -29.02 -10.79 -2.21
C MET A 90 -27.51 -10.89 -2.00
N ILE A 91 -26.85 -9.73 -2.06
CA ILE A 91 -25.55 -9.48 -1.45
C ILE A 91 -25.77 -8.60 -0.22
N LYS A 92 -25.33 -9.07 0.95
CA LYS A 92 -25.49 -8.34 2.20
C LYS A 92 -24.45 -7.24 2.35
N ASP A 93 -24.84 -6.15 3.00
CA ASP A 93 -23.91 -5.09 3.37
C ASP A 93 -23.24 -5.38 4.72
N GLU A 94 -22.43 -6.44 4.78
CA GLU A 94 -21.81 -6.92 6.03
C GLU A 94 -20.79 -5.93 6.61
N GLY A 95 -20.32 -4.98 5.81
CA GLY A 95 -19.43 -3.88 6.21
C GLY A 95 -20.11 -2.53 6.42
N LYS A 96 -21.43 -2.44 6.26
CA LYS A 96 -22.23 -1.19 6.31
C LYS A 96 -21.71 -0.09 5.35
N GLY A 97 -21.14 -0.49 4.22
CA GLY A 97 -20.52 0.40 3.24
C GLY A 97 -21.53 1.22 2.43
N TRP A 98 -22.77 0.74 2.27
CA TRP A 98 -23.80 1.38 1.44
C TRP A 98 -25.22 1.35 2.06
N GLY A 99 -25.38 0.79 3.25
CA GLY A 99 -26.52 0.91 4.16
C GLY A 99 -27.70 -0.01 3.90
N LYS A 100 -27.77 -0.74 2.77
CA LYS A 100 -28.87 -1.65 2.42
C LYS A 100 -28.36 -2.85 1.63
N ASP A 101 -28.99 -4.02 1.82
CA ASP A 101 -28.66 -5.21 1.04
C ASP A 101 -29.02 -5.01 -0.45
N LEU A 102 -28.14 -5.46 -1.35
CA LEU A 102 -28.37 -5.44 -2.79
C LEU A 102 -29.21 -6.66 -3.17
N LYS A 103 -30.46 -6.44 -3.59
CA LYS A 103 -31.33 -7.51 -4.09
C LYS A 103 -30.97 -7.85 -5.52
N ILE A 104 -31.02 -9.15 -5.84
CA ILE A 104 -30.69 -9.69 -7.15
C ILE A 104 -31.81 -10.63 -7.59
N PRO A 105 -32.53 -10.33 -8.69
CA PRO A 105 -33.47 -11.27 -9.29
C PRO A 105 -32.78 -12.59 -9.62
N LEU A 106 -33.38 -13.74 -9.27
CA LEU A 106 -32.73 -15.05 -9.46
C LEU A 106 -32.46 -15.37 -10.94
N ASP A 107 -33.28 -14.89 -11.87
CA ASP A 107 -33.06 -14.97 -13.32
C ASP A 107 -31.85 -14.17 -13.78
N LYS A 108 -31.44 -13.17 -13.00
CA LYS A 108 -30.27 -12.31 -13.21
C LYS A 108 -29.09 -12.65 -12.28
N SER A 109 -29.11 -13.80 -11.63
CA SER A 109 -28.06 -14.24 -10.70
C SER A 109 -26.91 -15.00 -11.37
N LEU A 110 -26.97 -15.23 -12.69
CA LEU A 110 -26.12 -16.21 -13.39
C LEU A 110 -26.14 -17.62 -12.76
N LYS A 111 -27.22 -17.96 -12.05
CA LYS A 111 -27.36 -19.19 -11.27
C LYS A 111 -26.33 -19.32 -10.13
N ALA A 112 -25.89 -18.20 -9.57
CA ALA A 112 -25.03 -18.17 -8.40
C ALA A 112 -25.63 -18.97 -7.23
N LYS A 113 -24.77 -19.67 -6.51
CA LYS A 113 -25.12 -20.47 -5.33
C LYS A 113 -24.83 -19.70 -4.06
N LYS A 114 -25.48 -20.13 -2.97
CA LYS A 114 -25.23 -19.56 -1.64
C LYS A 114 -23.76 -19.72 -1.26
N GLY A 115 -23.12 -18.62 -0.86
CA GLY A 115 -21.73 -18.58 -0.43
C GLY A 115 -20.73 -18.33 -1.57
N GLU A 116 -21.18 -18.31 -2.83
CA GLU A 116 -20.32 -17.87 -3.93
C GLU A 116 -20.11 -16.36 -3.86
N LEU A 117 -18.86 -15.94 -3.98
CA LEU A 117 -18.49 -14.57 -4.21
C LEU A 117 -18.89 -14.18 -5.64
N VAL A 118 -19.71 -13.14 -5.77
CA VAL A 118 -20.20 -12.66 -7.06
C VAL A 118 -19.90 -11.18 -7.23
N VAL A 119 -19.77 -10.73 -8.48
CA VAL A 119 -19.79 -9.32 -8.85
C VAL A 119 -21.14 -8.99 -9.43
N ALA A 120 -21.86 -8.07 -8.79
CA ALA A 120 -23.14 -7.57 -9.26
C ALA A 120 -23.00 -6.13 -9.77
N ARG A 121 -23.52 -5.86 -10.97
CA ARG A 121 -23.73 -4.50 -11.48
C ARG A 121 -24.99 -3.93 -10.81
N ILE A 122 -24.90 -2.71 -10.30
CA ILE A 122 -26.06 -1.99 -9.75
C ILE A 122 -26.94 -1.55 -10.93
N THR A 123 -28.19 -1.98 -10.93
CA THR A 123 -29.19 -1.58 -11.92
C THR A 123 -30.09 -0.46 -11.40
N GLU A 124 -30.32 -0.42 -10.09
CA GLU A 124 -31.14 0.61 -9.44
C GLU A 124 -30.55 0.97 -8.08
N TYR A 125 -30.36 2.27 -7.84
CA TYR A 125 -29.82 2.79 -6.58
C TYR A 125 -30.96 3.09 -5.58
N PRO A 126 -30.68 3.11 -4.27
CA PRO A 126 -31.73 3.18 -3.27
C PRO A 126 -32.47 4.54 -3.19
N ASP A 127 -32.00 5.58 -3.89
CA ASP A 127 -32.68 6.87 -4.05
C ASP A 127 -33.85 6.82 -5.04
N LYS A 128 -33.82 5.89 -6.01
CA LYS A 128 -34.85 5.77 -7.05
C LYS A 128 -35.87 4.66 -6.79
N GLY A 129 -35.54 3.73 -5.89
CA GLY A 129 -36.44 2.64 -5.52
C GLY A 129 -35.76 1.58 -4.64
N GLU A 130 -36.01 0.30 -4.94
CA GLU A 130 -35.31 -0.79 -4.27
C GLU A 130 -33.85 -0.86 -4.74
N PHE A 131 -32.96 -1.27 -3.85
CA PHE A 131 -31.56 -1.43 -4.23
C PHE A 131 -31.37 -2.75 -4.98
N MET A 132 -31.24 -2.65 -6.30
CA MET A 132 -31.29 -3.79 -7.21
C MET A 132 -30.01 -3.90 -8.03
N GLY A 133 -29.61 -5.13 -8.31
CA GLY A 133 -28.51 -5.42 -9.21
C GLY A 133 -28.69 -6.73 -9.96
N GLU A 134 -27.73 -6.99 -10.84
CA GLU A 134 -27.63 -8.23 -11.60
C GLU A 134 -26.20 -8.74 -11.56
N VAL A 135 -26.04 -10.06 -11.39
CA VAL A 135 -24.73 -10.69 -11.38
C VAL A 135 -24.15 -10.63 -12.78
N VAL A 136 -22.95 -10.07 -12.90
CA VAL A 136 -22.19 -10.01 -14.14
C VAL A 136 -21.06 -11.03 -14.17
N GLU A 137 -20.64 -11.52 -13.00
CA GLU A 137 -19.54 -12.47 -12.85
C GLU A 137 -19.73 -13.29 -11.56
N ILE A 138 -19.50 -14.60 -11.64
CA ILE A 138 -19.36 -15.48 -10.46
C ILE A 138 -17.86 -15.74 -10.31
N ILE A 139 -17.28 -15.29 -9.20
CA ILE A 139 -15.84 -15.44 -8.95
C ILE A 139 -15.55 -16.86 -8.45
N GLY A 140 -16.33 -17.36 -7.50
CA GLY A 140 -16.17 -18.70 -6.94
C GLY A 140 -16.52 -18.76 -5.46
N ASP A 141 -16.04 -19.78 -4.74
CA ASP A 141 -16.25 -19.90 -3.30
C ASP A 141 -15.51 -18.77 -2.54
N ILE A 142 -16.19 -18.08 -1.64
CA ILE A 142 -15.59 -17.03 -0.80
C ILE A 142 -14.50 -17.57 0.14
N GLN A 143 -14.53 -18.86 0.47
CA GLN A 143 -13.52 -19.49 1.32
C GLN A 143 -12.23 -19.84 0.56
N ASP A 144 -12.27 -19.89 -0.77
CA ASP A 144 -11.10 -20.19 -1.60
C ASP A 144 -10.10 -19.01 -1.61
N ALA A 145 -8.86 -19.28 -1.20
CA ALA A 145 -7.80 -18.28 -1.08
C ALA A 145 -7.37 -17.68 -2.43
N LEU A 146 -7.62 -18.36 -3.55
CA LEU A 146 -7.38 -17.79 -4.88
C LEU A 146 -8.27 -16.56 -5.13
N ASN A 147 -9.47 -16.55 -4.59
CA ASN A 147 -10.45 -15.49 -4.82
C ASN A 147 -10.19 -14.21 -4.02
N ASP A 148 -9.27 -14.23 -3.05
CA ASP A 148 -8.99 -13.10 -2.15
C ASP A 148 -8.54 -11.84 -2.95
N ILE A 149 -7.69 -12.00 -3.97
CA ILE A 149 -7.21 -10.88 -4.78
C ILE A 149 -8.38 -10.24 -5.54
N LYS A 150 -9.17 -11.06 -6.25
CA LYS A 150 -10.32 -10.57 -7.03
C LYS A 150 -11.34 -9.87 -6.14
N ARG A 151 -11.58 -10.40 -4.95
CA ARG A 151 -12.43 -9.77 -3.93
C ARG A 151 -11.96 -8.37 -3.58
N VAL A 152 -10.66 -8.21 -3.26
CA VAL A 152 -10.08 -6.91 -2.89
C VAL A 152 -10.10 -5.93 -4.08
N VAL A 153 -9.77 -6.39 -5.28
CA VAL A 153 -9.79 -5.58 -6.51
C VAL A 153 -11.17 -4.97 -6.75
N VAL A 154 -12.24 -5.78 -6.63
CA VAL A 154 -13.61 -5.28 -6.82
C VAL A 154 -14.04 -4.40 -5.64
N ALA A 155 -13.73 -4.79 -4.40
CA ALA A 155 -14.10 -4.01 -3.21
C ALA A 155 -13.47 -2.62 -3.18
N GLN A 156 -12.24 -2.46 -3.69
CA GLN A 156 -11.58 -1.16 -3.79
C GLN A 156 -11.79 -0.46 -5.13
N ASN A 157 -12.59 -1.04 -6.05
CA ASN A 157 -12.84 -0.50 -7.39
C ASN A 157 -11.53 -0.18 -8.14
N ILE A 158 -10.61 -1.15 -8.16
CA ILE A 158 -9.34 -1.04 -8.89
C ILE A 158 -9.58 -1.35 -10.37
N PRO A 159 -9.18 -0.46 -11.30
CA PRO A 159 -9.25 -0.75 -12.73
C PRO A 159 -8.28 -1.87 -13.11
N GLU A 160 -8.82 -3.03 -13.49
CA GLU A 160 -8.03 -4.22 -13.83
C GLU A 160 -7.81 -4.36 -15.34
N GLU A 161 -8.88 -4.19 -16.13
CA GLU A 161 -8.88 -4.40 -17.59
C GLU A 161 -8.43 -3.14 -18.34
N PHE A 162 -7.60 -3.33 -19.36
CA PHE A 162 -7.26 -2.25 -20.29
C PHE A 162 -8.38 -2.07 -21.31
N SER A 163 -8.62 -0.83 -21.75
CA SER A 163 -9.58 -0.57 -22.80
C SER A 163 -9.18 -1.25 -24.11
N VAL A 164 -10.17 -1.56 -24.95
CA VAL A 164 -9.90 -2.16 -26.29
C VAL A 164 -8.97 -1.24 -27.10
N ALA A 165 -9.15 0.08 -27.00
CA ALA A 165 -8.31 1.06 -27.66
C ALA A 165 -6.85 1.00 -27.18
N THR A 166 -6.62 0.83 -25.87
CA THR A 166 -5.30 0.65 -25.28
C THR A 166 -4.62 -0.62 -25.77
N LEU A 167 -5.34 -1.74 -25.83
CA LEU A 167 -4.79 -3.01 -26.31
C LEU A 167 -4.44 -2.95 -27.81
N GLU A 168 -5.27 -2.32 -28.63
CA GLU A 168 -4.99 -2.11 -30.06
C GLU A 168 -3.84 -1.12 -30.29
N GLU A 169 -3.70 -0.12 -29.43
CA GLU A 169 -2.54 0.79 -29.44
C GLU A 169 -1.26 0.04 -29.06
N ALA A 170 -1.29 -0.76 -27.98
CA ALA A 170 -0.14 -1.50 -27.48
C ALA A 170 0.41 -2.52 -28.50
N LYS A 171 -0.46 -3.15 -29.31
CA LYS A 171 -0.06 -4.10 -30.37
C LYS A 171 0.81 -3.47 -31.47
N LYS A 172 0.83 -2.14 -31.59
CA LYS A 172 1.59 -1.43 -32.63
C LYS A 172 3.06 -1.26 -32.26
N PHE A 173 3.41 -1.43 -31.00
CA PHE A 173 4.80 -1.29 -30.55
C PHE A 173 5.67 -2.45 -31.03
N SER A 174 6.87 -2.12 -31.47
CA SER A 174 7.93 -3.10 -31.74
C SER A 174 8.50 -3.65 -30.45
N THR A 175 9.27 -4.74 -30.54
CA THR A 175 9.96 -5.33 -29.37
C THR A 175 11.09 -4.46 -28.84
N ASN A 176 11.79 -3.73 -29.73
CA ASN A 176 12.93 -2.89 -29.39
C ASN A 176 12.79 -1.50 -30.04
N PRO A 177 13.44 -0.47 -29.46
CA PRO A 177 13.55 0.84 -30.09
C PRO A 177 14.25 0.75 -31.46
N THR A 178 13.96 1.70 -32.34
CA THR A 178 14.52 1.79 -33.69
C THR A 178 15.68 2.79 -33.77
N GLU A 179 16.46 2.75 -34.86
CA GLU A 179 17.54 3.74 -35.09
C GLU A 179 17.02 5.18 -35.16
N GLU A 180 15.79 5.41 -35.63
CA GLU A 180 15.19 6.75 -35.63
C GLU A 180 14.87 7.21 -34.21
N ASP A 181 14.54 6.30 -33.28
CA ASP A 181 14.30 6.65 -31.87
C ASP A 181 15.58 7.11 -31.15
N PHE A 182 16.76 6.69 -31.63
CA PHE A 182 18.07 7.05 -31.07
C PHE A 182 18.58 8.42 -31.51
N LYS A 183 17.99 8.97 -32.56
CA LYS A 183 18.42 10.23 -33.15
C LYS A 183 18.26 11.38 -32.15
N ASP A 184 19.23 12.30 -32.16
CA ASP A 184 19.29 13.47 -31.27
C ASP A 184 19.38 13.18 -29.76
N ARG A 185 19.62 11.91 -29.36
CA ARG A 185 19.83 11.51 -27.97
C ARG A 185 21.32 11.36 -27.66
N LYS A 186 21.69 11.58 -26.40
CA LYS A 186 23.06 11.31 -25.93
C LYS A 186 23.30 9.81 -25.88
N ASP A 187 24.32 9.33 -26.58
CA ASP A 187 24.70 7.92 -26.56
C ASP A 187 25.51 7.59 -25.29
N LEU A 188 24.92 6.76 -24.44
CA LEU A 188 25.50 6.28 -23.19
C LEU A 188 25.67 4.75 -23.21
N ARG A 189 25.61 4.11 -24.37
CA ARG A 189 25.72 2.63 -24.46
C ARG A 189 27.08 2.09 -24.04
N ASN A 190 28.11 2.94 -23.97
CA ASN A 190 29.48 2.55 -23.62
C ASN A 190 29.81 2.66 -22.12
N ILE A 191 28.94 3.25 -21.30
CA ILE A 191 29.18 3.31 -19.84
C ILE A 191 28.69 2.04 -19.15
N ASN A 192 29.30 1.70 -18.01
CA ASN A 192 28.99 0.51 -17.23
C ASN A 192 27.74 0.68 -16.34
N ILE A 193 26.68 1.28 -16.91
CA ILE A 193 25.41 1.49 -16.23
C ILE A 193 24.69 0.16 -15.99
N ILE A 194 24.07 -0.01 -14.82
CA ILE A 194 23.44 -1.27 -14.39
C ILE A 194 22.07 -1.00 -13.76
N THR A 195 21.22 -2.03 -13.69
CA THR A 195 20.01 -2.01 -12.84
C THR A 195 20.23 -2.86 -11.59
N ILE A 196 19.64 -2.47 -10.47
CA ILE A 196 19.66 -3.24 -9.21
C ILE A 196 18.23 -3.34 -8.67
N ASP A 197 17.67 -4.55 -8.71
CA ASP A 197 16.23 -4.75 -8.48
C ASP A 197 15.93 -5.99 -7.62
N GLY A 198 14.66 -6.19 -7.28
CA GLY A 198 14.18 -7.43 -6.68
C GLY A 198 14.37 -8.63 -7.62
N ALA A 199 14.62 -9.82 -7.07
CA ALA A 199 14.86 -11.02 -7.88
C ALA A 199 13.69 -11.38 -8.81
N THR A 200 12.46 -11.01 -8.43
CA THR A 200 11.21 -11.24 -9.17
C THR A 200 10.78 -10.07 -10.07
N ALA A 201 11.46 -8.93 -10.01
CA ALA A 201 11.13 -7.74 -10.80
C ALA A 201 11.42 -7.95 -12.30
N LYS A 202 10.60 -7.32 -13.15
CA LYS A 202 10.69 -7.39 -14.63
C LYS A 202 10.61 -6.02 -15.31
N ASP A 203 10.03 -5.06 -14.61
CA ASP A 203 9.82 -3.66 -14.97
C ASP A 203 10.93 -2.79 -14.38
N PHE A 204 12.10 -2.77 -15.03
CA PHE A 204 13.26 -2.01 -14.57
C PHE A 204 13.11 -0.55 -15.00
N ASP A 205 12.67 0.31 -14.08
CA ASP A 205 12.48 1.74 -14.29
C ASP A 205 13.80 2.51 -14.35
N ASP A 206 14.79 2.10 -13.54
CA ASP A 206 15.99 2.88 -13.27
C ASP A 206 17.29 2.10 -13.48
N ALA A 207 18.32 2.82 -13.92
CA ALA A 207 19.67 2.33 -14.06
C ALA A 207 20.66 3.38 -13.54
N VAL A 208 21.72 2.92 -12.87
CA VAL A 208 22.68 3.78 -12.16
C VAL A 208 24.11 3.54 -12.59
N PHE A 209 24.86 4.63 -12.70
CA PHE A 209 26.30 4.63 -12.89
C PHE A 209 26.94 5.69 -11.99
N VAL A 210 27.98 5.31 -11.26
CA VAL A 210 28.77 6.23 -10.45
C VAL A 210 30.24 6.05 -10.76
N GLU A 211 30.92 7.17 -10.97
CA GLU A 211 32.37 7.25 -10.96
C GLU A 211 32.83 8.34 -9.99
N MET A 212 34.12 8.31 -9.65
CA MET A 212 34.73 9.30 -8.77
C MET A 212 35.87 10.00 -9.52
N ASP A 213 35.89 11.32 -9.46
CA ASP A 213 36.93 12.16 -10.04
C ASP A 213 37.55 13.08 -8.97
N GLY A 214 38.44 13.99 -9.37
CA GLY A 214 39.07 14.94 -8.43
C GLY A 214 38.11 15.94 -7.78
N ARG A 215 36.86 16.05 -8.25
CA ARG A 215 35.83 16.97 -7.75
C ARG A 215 34.86 16.27 -6.79
N GLY A 216 34.79 14.95 -6.82
CA GLY A 216 33.94 14.13 -5.96
C GLY A 216 33.31 12.98 -6.73
N PHE A 217 31.99 12.82 -6.63
CA PHE A 217 31.24 11.77 -7.32
C PHE A 217 30.50 12.32 -8.53
N HIS A 218 30.48 11.55 -9.61
CA HIS A 218 29.64 11.78 -10.77
C HIS A 218 28.62 10.65 -10.86
N LEU A 219 27.35 11.00 -10.66
CA LEU A 219 26.21 10.09 -10.66
C LEU A 219 25.36 10.31 -11.91
N ILE A 220 25.15 9.25 -12.67
CA ILE A 220 24.17 9.17 -13.75
C ILE A 220 23.03 8.26 -13.30
N VAL A 221 21.82 8.82 -13.25
CA VAL A 221 20.57 8.07 -13.08
C VAL A 221 19.80 8.13 -14.39
N ALA A 222 19.64 6.98 -15.05
CA ALA A 222 18.88 6.85 -16.29
C ALA A 222 17.54 6.20 -15.99
N ILE A 223 16.44 6.89 -16.31
CA ILE A 223 15.08 6.42 -16.09
C ILE A 223 14.42 6.07 -17.41
N ALA A 224 13.69 4.95 -17.45
CA ALA A 224 12.89 4.51 -18.59
C ALA A 224 12.09 5.67 -19.22
N ASP A 225 12.29 5.92 -20.51
CA ASP A 225 11.61 7.02 -21.20
C ASP A 225 10.18 6.67 -21.61
N VAL A 226 9.32 6.43 -20.62
CA VAL A 226 7.92 6.06 -20.83
C VAL A 226 7.15 7.14 -21.58
N SER A 227 7.48 8.41 -21.31
CA SER A 227 6.83 9.55 -21.97
C SER A 227 7.04 9.56 -23.48
N HIS A 228 8.13 8.96 -23.99
CA HIS A 228 8.34 8.75 -25.43
C HIS A 228 7.24 7.89 -26.05
N TYR A 229 6.85 6.81 -25.38
CA TYR A 229 5.86 5.86 -25.89
C TYR A 229 4.43 6.25 -25.55
N VAL A 230 4.20 6.81 -24.36
CA VAL A 230 2.87 7.17 -23.85
C VAL A 230 2.62 8.67 -24.03
N LYS A 231 2.10 9.04 -25.21
CA LYS A 231 1.79 10.45 -25.54
C LYS A 231 0.49 10.90 -24.88
N SER A 232 0.44 12.17 -24.48
CA SER A 232 -0.76 12.77 -23.87
C SER A 232 -2.00 12.62 -24.76
N GLY A 233 -3.12 12.22 -24.17
CA GLY A 233 -4.41 12.07 -24.84
C GLY A 233 -4.61 10.76 -25.62
N THR A 234 -3.59 9.90 -25.71
CA THR A 234 -3.69 8.55 -26.29
C THR A 234 -4.58 7.62 -25.45
N ALA A 235 -4.89 6.42 -25.96
CA ALA A 235 -5.70 5.48 -25.20
C ALA A 235 -4.92 4.94 -23.99
N ILE A 236 -3.64 4.59 -24.20
CA ILE A 236 -2.75 4.16 -23.11
C ILE A 236 -2.62 5.24 -22.03
N ASP A 237 -2.48 6.51 -22.42
CA ASP A 237 -2.38 7.62 -21.47
C ASP A 237 -3.62 7.77 -20.59
N LYS A 238 -4.82 7.63 -21.18
CA LYS A 238 -6.09 7.70 -20.45
C LYS A 238 -6.23 6.57 -19.45
N ASP A 239 -5.95 5.33 -19.86
CA ASP A 239 -5.99 4.18 -18.95
C ASP A 239 -4.93 4.32 -17.84
N ALA A 240 -3.73 4.80 -18.17
CA ALA A 240 -2.67 5.03 -17.20
C ALA A 240 -3.07 6.10 -16.17
N TYR A 241 -3.74 7.17 -16.59
CA TYR A 241 -4.25 8.21 -15.69
C TYR A 241 -5.38 7.70 -14.80
N GLU A 242 -6.30 6.89 -15.34
CA GLU A 242 -7.41 6.29 -14.57
C GLU A 242 -6.90 5.32 -13.50
N ARG A 243 -5.86 4.55 -13.83
CA ARG A 243 -5.17 3.66 -12.89
C ARG A 243 -4.37 4.45 -11.86
N GLY A 244 -3.63 5.47 -12.32
CA GLY A 244 -2.76 6.35 -11.53
C GLY A 244 -1.46 5.70 -11.05
N THR A 245 -1.52 4.45 -10.61
CA THR A 245 -0.35 3.66 -10.17
C THR A 245 -0.60 2.15 -10.33
N SER A 246 0.46 1.37 -10.45
CA SER A 246 0.38 -0.11 -10.36
C SER A 246 -0.01 -0.56 -8.95
N VAL A 247 -0.68 -1.70 -8.83
CA VAL A 247 -1.09 -2.30 -7.54
C VAL A 247 -0.40 -3.65 -7.35
N TYR A 248 0.31 -3.83 -6.23
CA TYR A 248 1.14 -5.01 -5.96
C TYR A 248 0.46 -5.94 -4.95
N PHE A 249 -0.04 -7.07 -5.46
CA PHE A 249 -0.51 -8.18 -4.62
C PHE A 249 0.60 -9.23 -4.46
N PRO A 250 0.52 -10.09 -3.44
CA PRO A 250 1.40 -11.25 -3.36
C PRO A 250 1.33 -12.10 -4.65
N ASN A 251 2.47 -12.27 -5.33
CA ASN A 251 2.62 -13.01 -6.60
C ASN A 251 1.81 -12.48 -7.80
N PHE A 252 1.20 -11.30 -7.73
CA PHE A 252 0.38 -10.73 -8.80
C PHE A 252 0.43 -9.21 -8.82
N VAL A 253 0.50 -8.61 -10.00
CA VAL A 253 0.55 -7.15 -10.15
C VAL A 253 -0.54 -6.73 -11.14
N ILE A 254 -1.28 -5.68 -10.79
CA ILE A 254 -2.13 -4.95 -11.75
C ILE A 254 -1.30 -3.77 -12.25
N PRO A 255 -0.76 -3.83 -13.48
CA PRO A 255 0.14 -2.80 -13.95
C PRO A 255 -0.62 -1.54 -14.38
N MET A 256 0.04 -0.38 -14.22
CA MET A 256 -0.44 0.89 -14.76
C MET A 256 -0.42 0.89 -16.30
N LEU A 257 0.60 0.27 -16.90
CA LEU A 257 0.83 0.23 -18.34
C LEU A 257 0.69 -1.19 -18.92
N PRO A 258 0.32 -1.33 -20.20
CA PRO A 258 0.35 -2.62 -20.87
C PRO A 258 1.76 -3.23 -20.89
N GLU A 259 1.81 -4.56 -20.86
CA GLU A 259 3.07 -5.31 -20.77
C GLU A 259 4.06 -5.02 -21.89
N ALA A 260 3.57 -4.79 -23.10
CA ALA A 260 4.38 -4.41 -24.25
C ALA A 260 5.30 -3.21 -23.95
N LEU A 261 4.87 -2.32 -23.05
CA LEU A 261 5.66 -1.20 -22.56
C LEU A 261 6.38 -1.55 -21.25
N SER A 262 5.66 -1.98 -20.21
CA SER A 262 6.23 -2.12 -18.86
C SER A 262 7.32 -3.17 -18.74
N ASN A 263 7.16 -4.35 -19.35
CA ASN A 263 8.17 -5.41 -19.35
C ASN A 263 9.02 -5.42 -20.63
N GLY A 264 8.60 -4.66 -21.66
CA GLY A 264 9.18 -4.67 -23.00
C GLY A 264 10.02 -3.42 -23.27
N LEU A 265 9.43 -2.46 -23.99
CA LEU A 265 10.13 -1.30 -24.53
C LEU A 265 10.68 -0.33 -23.47
N CYS A 266 9.97 -0.16 -22.36
CA CYS A 266 10.38 0.77 -21.31
C CYS A 266 11.36 0.13 -20.33
N SER A 267 11.26 -1.18 -20.08
CA SER A 267 12.14 -1.87 -19.13
C SER A 267 13.60 -1.80 -19.59
N LEU A 268 14.48 -1.34 -18.70
CA LEU A 268 15.92 -1.16 -18.92
C LEU A 268 16.69 -2.50 -18.85
N VAL A 269 16.22 -3.50 -19.61
CA VAL A 269 16.79 -4.85 -19.65
C VAL A 269 18.27 -4.85 -20.08
N PRO A 270 19.08 -5.80 -19.57
CA PRO A 270 20.51 -5.81 -19.84
C PRO A 270 20.82 -6.16 -21.30
N HIS A 271 21.89 -5.56 -21.83
CA HIS A 271 22.46 -5.80 -23.16
C HIS A 271 21.53 -5.48 -24.33
N VAL A 272 20.53 -4.64 -24.10
CA VAL A 272 19.68 -4.13 -25.18
C VAL A 272 19.60 -2.60 -25.08
N PRO A 273 19.80 -1.87 -26.19
CA PRO A 273 19.61 -0.43 -26.22
C PRO A 273 18.19 -0.03 -25.80
N ARG A 274 18.10 0.95 -24.89
CA ARG A 274 16.85 1.48 -24.34
C ARG A 274 16.89 3.00 -24.26
N LEU A 275 15.73 3.61 -24.48
CA LEU A 275 15.56 5.06 -24.36
C LEU A 275 15.42 5.43 -22.89
N ALA A 276 16.18 6.44 -22.47
CA ALA A 276 16.15 6.93 -21.10
C ALA A 276 16.02 8.45 -21.05
N LEU A 277 15.38 8.94 -20.00
CA LEU A 277 15.49 10.31 -19.54
C LEU A 277 16.49 10.32 -18.38
N VAL A 278 17.57 11.10 -18.54
CA VAL A 278 18.75 10.99 -17.70
C VAL A 278 18.87 12.21 -16.79
N ALA A 279 19.15 11.95 -15.51
CA ALA A 279 19.65 12.93 -14.55
C ALA A 279 21.15 12.68 -14.33
N ASP A 280 21.97 13.65 -14.76
CA ASP A 280 23.44 13.63 -14.70
C ASP A 280 23.88 14.66 -13.66
N MET A 281 24.48 14.20 -12.56
CA MET A 281 24.67 14.96 -11.33
C MET A 281 26.10 14.84 -10.80
N HIS A 282 26.68 15.95 -10.37
CA HIS A 282 27.95 15.97 -9.66
C HIS A 282 27.75 16.28 -8.17
N PHE A 283 28.48 15.56 -7.33
CA PHE A 283 28.52 15.73 -5.88
C PHE A 283 29.95 15.95 -5.43
N ASP A 284 30.15 16.85 -4.48
CA ASP A 284 31.43 16.92 -3.77
C ASP A 284 31.61 15.72 -2.81
N PHE A 285 32.80 15.60 -2.21
CA PHE A 285 33.10 14.54 -1.23
C PHE A 285 32.26 14.58 0.05
N THR A 286 31.47 15.65 0.27
CA THR A 286 30.56 15.79 1.42
C THR A 286 29.12 15.41 1.07
N GLY A 287 28.84 15.06 -0.19
CA GLY A 287 27.51 14.73 -0.69
C GLY A 287 26.66 15.95 -1.02
N VAL A 288 27.26 17.12 -1.20
CA VAL A 288 26.55 18.30 -1.72
C VAL A 288 26.52 18.22 -3.24
N MET A 289 25.32 18.22 -3.82
CA MET A 289 25.14 18.28 -5.27
C MET A 289 25.57 19.66 -5.78
N THR A 290 26.63 19.69 -6.59
CA THR A 290 27.23 20.91 -7.15
C THR A 290 26.65 21.26 -8.51
N GLU A 291 26.34 20.25 -9.33
CA GLU A 291 25.82 20.41 -10.69
C GLU A 291 24.76 19.34 -10.98
N SER A 292 23.79 19.69 -11.82
CA SER A 292 22.79 18.77 -12.34
C SER A 292 22.40 19.18 -13.76
N SER A 293 22.32 18.20 -14.66
CA SER A 293 21.84 18.38 -16.03
C SER A 293 20.89 17.23 -16.42
N PHE A 294 20.01 17.50 -17.38
CA PHE A 294 18.98 16.57 -17.80
C PHE A 294 18.94 16.50 -19.33
N TYR A 295 18.81 15.30 -19.87
CA TYR A 295 18.76 15.09 -21.32
C TYR A 295 18.13 13.73 -21.68
N GLU A 296 17.67 13.63 -22.93
CA GLU A 296 17.27 12.36 -23.53
C GLU A 296 18.52 11.56 -23.92
N GLY A 297 18.57 10.29 -23.50
CA GLY A 297 19.70 9.39 -23.73
C GLY A 297 19.29 8.03 -24.30
N VAL A 298 20.30 7.31 -24.79
CA VAL A 298 20.20 5.89 -25.12
C VAL A 298 21.22 5.14 -24.27
N ILE A 299 20.76 4.20 -23.46
CA ILE A 299 21.61 3.37 -22.61
C ILE A 299 21.58 1.92 -23.08
N GLU A 300 22.57 1.15 -22.67
CA GLU A 300 22.54 -0.32 -22.73
C GLU A 300 23.05 -0.83 -21.39
N SER A 301 22.13 -1.29 -20.53
CA SER A 301 22.50 -1.79 -19.20
C SER A 301 23.47 -2.96 -19.32
N LYS A 302 24.60 -2.91 -18.62
CA LYS A 302 25.66 -3.93 -18.69
C LYS A 302 25.42 -5.11 -17.76
N ALA A 303 24.45 -5.00 -16.86
CA ALA A 303 24.05 -6.06 -15.96
C ALA A 303 22.69 -5.77 -15.32
N ARG A 304 21.91 -6.83 -15.11
CA ARG A 304 20.79 -6.85 -14.16
C ARG A 304 21.27 -7.52 -12.88
N VAL A 305 21.41 -6.74 -11.82
CA VAL A 305 21.91 -7.17 -10.51
C VAL A 305 20.72 -7.27 -9.56
N THR A 306 20.70 -8.26 -8.66
CA THR A 306 19.68 -8.28 -7.59
C THR A 306 20.19 -7.57 -6.33
N TYR A 307 19.31 -7.10 -5.46
CA TYR A 307 19.71 -6.52 -4.17
C TYR A 307 20.64 -7.45 -3.37
N GLY A 308 20.35 -8.75 -3.32
CA GLY A 308 21.20 -9.72 -2.64
C GLY A 308 22.59 -9.86 -3.27
N GLN A 309 22.69 -9.83 -4.61
CA GLN A 309 23.97 -9.90 -5.32
C GLN A 309 24.79 -8.62 -5.15
N ALA A 310 24.14 -7.45 -5.19
CA ALA A 310 24.81 -6.18 -4.91
C ALA A 310 25.31 -6.14 -3.46
N GLN A 311 24.51 -6.59 -2.50
CA GLN A 311 24.90 -6.70 -1.09
C GLN A 311 26.13 -7.61 -0.92
N GLU A 312 26.13 -8.78 -1.55
CA GLU A 312 27.25 -9.73 -1.49
C GLU A 312 28.58 -9.10 -1.97
N ILE A 313 28.54 -8.35 -3.07
CA ILE A 313 29.71 -7.65 -3.63
C ILE A 313 30.17 -6.51 -2.69
N VAL A 314 29.23 -5.76 -2.12
CA VAL A 314 29.54 -4.63 -1.23
C VAL A 314 30.16 -5.13 0.09
N ASP A 315 29.67 -6.25 0.63
CA ASP A 315 30.12 -6.80 1.91
C ASP A 315 31.50 -7.47 1.80
N ASN A 316 31.80 -8.09 0.67
CA ASN A 316 33.08 -8.76 0.46
C ASN A 316 33.65 -8.47 -0.94
N PRO A 317 34.15 -7.26 -1.23
CA PRO A 317 34.58 -6.88 -2.57
C PRO A 317 35.61 -7.84 -3.19
N GLU A 318 36.52 -8.39 -2.37
CA GLU A 318 37.58 -9.31 -2.79
C GLU A 318 37.15 -10.79 -2.77
N GLY A 319 35.85 -11.06 -2.75
CA GLY A 319 35.30 -12.42 -2.83
C GLY A 319 35.53 -13.10 -4.19
N ASP A 320 35.48 -14.43 -4.19
CA ASP A 320 35.65 -15.28 -5.39
C ASP A 320 34.39 -16.12 -5.70
N SER A 321 33.23 -15.72 -5.18
CA SER A 321 31.98 -16.44 -5.46
C SER A 321 31.56 -16.30 -6.93
N GLU A 322 30.57 -17.10 -7.34
CA GLU A 322 30.00 -17.01 -8.69
C GLU A 322 29.43 -15.60 -8.97
N THR A 323 28.86 -14.94 -7.95
CA THR A 323 28.39 -13.55 -8.04
C THR A 323 29.54 -12.60 -8.41
N HIS A 324 30.71 -12.74 -7.77
CA HIS A 324 31.88 -11.89 -8.03
C HIS A 324 32.41 -12.08 -9.45
N LYS A 325 32.53 -13.34 -9.89
CA LYS A 325 32.97 -13.67 -11.25
C LYS A 325 32.00 -13.12 -12.30
N LYS A 326 30.69 -13.29 -12.07
CA LYS A 326 29.63 -12.84 -12.98
C LYS A 326 29.59 -11.32 -13.16
N PHE A 327 29.87 -10.55 -12.10
CA PHE A 327 29.76 -9.09 -12.11
C PHE A 327 31.10 -8.37 -12.05
N ALA A 328 32.21 -9.06 -12.31
CA ALA A 328 33.57 -8.49 -12.26
C ALA A 328 33.71 -7.23 -13.14
N HIS A 329 33.05 -7.19 -14.30
CA HIS A 329 33.08 -6.06 -15.25
C HIS A 329 32.33 -4.81 -14.78
N VAL A 330 31.44 -4.94 -13.79
CA VAL A 330 30.65 -3.83 -13.22
C VAL A 330 30.87 -3.64 -11.72
N LYS A 331 31.75 -4.44 -11.09
CA LYS A 331 32.08 -4.39 -9.66
C LYS A 331 32.42 -2.97 -9.20
N GLU A 332 33.26 -2.27 -9.97
CA GLU A 332 33.68 -0.92 -9.63
C GLU A 332 32.48 0.05 -9.54
N ASN A 333 31.55 0.00 -10.49
CA ASN A 333 30.34 0.82 -10.45
C ASN A 333 29.50 0.51 -9.19
N ILE A 334 29.30 -0.78 -8.86
CA ILE A 334 28.55 -1.19 -7.65
C ILE A 334 29.21 -0.61 -6.38
N MET A 335 30.53 -0.69 -6.28
CA MET A 335 31.28 -0.14 -5.15
C MET A 335 31.18 1.39 -5.07
N ARG A 336 31.24 2.09 -6.21
CA ARG A 336 31.10 3.56 -6.24
C ARG A 336 29.68 4.02 -5.89
N CYS A 337 28.65 3.29 -6.33
CA CYS A 337 27.29 3.53 -5.86
C CYS A 337 27.18 3.37 -4.33
N ALA A 338 27.83 2.34 -3.77
CA ALA A 338 27.84 2.10 -2.32
C ALA A 338 28.57 3.20 -1.55
N ASP A 339 29.71 3.68 -2.06
CA ASP A 339 30.46 4.79 -1.46
C ASP A 339 29.63 6.07 -1.44
N LEU A 340 29.03 6.45 -2.58
CA LEU A 340 28.17 7.64 -2.65
C LEU A 340 26.94 7.51 -1.76
N ALA A 341 26.28 6.34 -1.73
CA ALA A 341 25.12 6.11 -0.86
C ALA A 341 25.45 6.33 0.63
N LYS A 342 26.61 5.85 1.12
CA LYS A 342 27.04 6.09 2.49
C LYS A 342 27.19 7.59 2.79
N VAL A 343 27.78 8.34 1.87
CA VAL A 343 27.95 9.80 2.00
C VAL A 343 26.60 10.52 2.03
N LEU A 344 25.70 10.19 1.09
CA LEU A 344 24.36 10.78 1.01
C LEU A 344 23.51 10.46 2.24
N MET A 345 23.50 9.21 2.70
CA MET A 345 22.80 8.80 3.93
C MET A 345 23.30 9.58 5.15
N ALA A 346 24.63 9.65 5.34
CA ALA A 346 25.22 10.36 6.48
C ALA A 346 24.83 11.84 6.48
N LYS A 347 24.84 12.48 5.30
CA LYS A 347 24.38 13.86 5.13
C LYS A 347 22.88 13.99 5.44
N ARG A 348 22.04 13.13 4.87
CA ARG A 348 20.58 13.14 5.02
C ARG A 348 20.14 12.99 6.49
N PHE A 349 20.79 12.12 7.25
CA PHE A 349 20.52 11.97 8.70
C PHE A 349 21.00 13.18 9.51
N LYS A 350 22.17 13.75 9.18
CA LYS A 350 22.65 14.99 9.80
C LYS A 350 21.70 16.18 9.55
N ASP A 351 21.02 16.16 8.41
CA ASP A 351 20.04 17.18 8.01
C ASP A 351 18.64 16.93 8.59
N GLY A 352 18.41 15.78 9.21
CA GLY A 352 17.19 15.50 9.99
C GLY A 352 16.17 14.61 9.30
N SER A 353 16.55 13.87 8.26
CA SER A 353 15.68 12.83 7.72
C SER A 353 15.39 11.76 8.78
N LEU A 354 14.16 11.23 8.76
CA LEU A 354 13.73 10.18 9.67
C LEU A 354 14.10 8.82 9.06
N ASP A 355 14.86 7.99 9.79
CA ASP A 355 15.00 6.56 9.45
C ASP A 355 13.94 5.76 10.21
N LEU A 356 12.78 5.58 9.59
CA LEU A 356 11.71 4.78 10.18
C LEU A 356 11.82 3.35 9.69
N GLU A 357 12.51 2.53 10.47
CA GLU A 357 12.52 1.08 10.29
C GLU A 357 11.26 0.47 10.91
N VAL A 358 10.31 0.07 10.07
CA VAL A 358 9.25 -0.85 10.48
C VAL A 358 9.47 -2.16 9.74
N PRO A 359 9.55 -3.31 10.46
CA PRO A 359 9.68 -4.60 9.81
C PRO A 359 8.51 -4.80 8.85
N GLU A 360 8.82 -5.05 7.58
CA GLU A 360 7.83 -5.52 6.62
C GLU A 360 7.78 -7.05 6.65
N THR A 361 6.69 -7.61 6.13
CA THR A 361 6.49 -9.06 6.06
C THR A 361 6.32 -9.49 4.62
N GLU A 362 7.07 -10.50 4.21
CA GLU A 362 6.83 -11.22 2.97
C GLU A 362 5.94 -12.44 3.26
N LEU A 363 4.89 -12.58 2.45
CA LEU A 363 3.95 -13.70 2.53
C LEU A 363 4.40 -14.78 1.55
N VAL A 364 4.76 -15.95 2.07
CA VAL A 364 5.07 -17.12 1.22
C VAL A 364 3.75 -17.81 0.91
N ILE A 365 3.33 -17.74 -0.35
CA ILE A 365 2.03 -18.26 -0.81
C ILE A 365 2.25 -19.43 -1.76
N ASP A 366 1.49 -20.51 -1.55
CA ASP A 366 1.54 -21.70 -2.39
C ASP A 366 0.64 -21.61 -3.66
N GLY A 367 0.56 -22.71 -4.41
CA GLY A 367 -0.22 -22.77 -5.65
C GLY A 367 -1.75 -22.71 -5.47
N SER A 368 -2.26 -23.00 -4.26
CA SER A 368 -3.66 -22.83 -3.90
C SER A 368 -3.98 -21.42 -3.40
N GLY A 369 -3.00 -20.52 -3.35
CA GLY A 369 -3.18 -19.18 -2.83
C GLY A 369 -3.18 -19.11 -1.30
N GLU A 370 -2.90 -20.22 -0.61
CA GLU A 370 -2.81 -20.26 0.85
C GLU A 370 -1.42 -19.78 1.32
N PRO A 371 -1.36 -18.94 2.37
CA PRO A 371 -0.10 -18.51 2.94
C PRO A 371 0.47 -19.63 3.82
N VAL A 372 1.62 -20.17 3.41
CA VAL A 372 2.32 -21.24 4.13
C VAL A 372 3.32 -20.72 5.15
N ASP A 373 3.80 -19.48 4.96
CA ASP A 373 4.73 -18.83 5.88
C ASP A 373 4.62 -17.30 5.84
N VAL A 374 5.07 -16.65 6.91
CA VAL A 374 5.17 -15.19 7.04
C VAL A 374 6.57 -14.86 7.53
N ILE A 375 7.43 -14.43 6.61
CA ILE A 375 8.82 -14.11 6.89
C ILE A 375 9.01 -12.60 7.01
N LYS A 376 9.97 -12.18 7.82
CA LYS A 376 10.35 -10.77 7.89
C LYS A 376 11.14 -10.40 6.63
N SER A 377 10.73 -9.32 5.99
CA SER A 377 11.49 -8.75 4.88
C SER A 377 12.75 -8.07 5.42
N GLU A 378 13.91 -8.45 4.91
CA GLU A 378 15.18 -7.84 5.27
C GLU A 378 15.49 -6.62 4.39
N ARG A 379 15.60 -5.44 5.02
CA ARG A 379 16.04 -4.22 4.34
C ARG A 379 17.57 -4.15 4.31
N LEU A 380 18.17 -4.83 3.32
CA LEU A 380 19.61 -4.79 3.02
C LEU A 380 20.14 -3.38 2.72
N PHE A 381 21.44 -3.14 2.89
CA PHE A 381 22.09 -1.88 2.50
C PHE A 381 21.96 -1.60 0.99
N ALA A 382 21.97 -2.65 0.15
CA ALA A 382 21.74 -2.51 -1.29
C ALA A 382 20.38 -1.85 -1.64
N HIS A 383 19.34 -2.04 -0.81
CA HIS A 383 18.06 -1.32 -1.00
C HIS A 383 18.24 0.18 -0.73
N ARG A 384 18.95 0.54 0.35
CA ARG A 384 19.24 1.93 0.70
C ARG A 384 20.15 2.60 -0.34
N LEU A 385 21.07 1.85 -0.93
CA LEU A 385 21.95 2.32 -1.99
C LEU A 385 21.15 2.87 -3.17
N ILE A 386 20.22 2.08 -3.72
CA ILE A 386 19.36 2.53 -4.82
C ILE A 386 18.43 3.64 -4.37
N GLU A 387 17.87 3.55 -3.16
CA GLU A 387 17.03 4.61 -2.58
C GLU A 387 17.74 5.97 -2.63
N GLU A 388 18.99 6.08 -2.17
CA GLU A 388 19.73 7.34 -2.20
C GLU A 388 19.98 7.88 -3.62
N MET A 389 20.27 7.02 -4.59
CA MET A 389 20.44 7.44 -5.99
C MET A 389 19.12 8.00 -6.55
N MET A 390 18.00 7.35 -6.26
CA MET A 390 16.68 7.80 -6.70
C MET A 390 16.26 9.09 -5.99
N LEU A 391 16.51 9.22 -4.68
CA LEU A 391 16.27 10.44 -3.93
C LEU A 391 17.07 11.61 -4.51
N ALA A 392 18.34 11.40 -4.85
CA ALA A 392 19.19 12.40 -5.49
C ALA A 392 18.58 12.91 -6.81
N ALA A 393 18.18 12.00 -7.70
CA ALA A 393 17.55 12.36 -8.98
C ALA A 393 16.22 13.11 -8.79
N ASN A 394 15.38 12.63 -7.87
CA ASN A 394 14.11 13.26 -7.52
C ASN A 394 14.28 14.70 -7.00
N VAL A 395 15.27 14.93 -6.13
CA VAL A 395 15.60 16.27 -5.61
C VAL A 395 16.16 17.16 -6.72
N ALA A 396 17.02 16.63 -7.61
CA ALA A 396 17.59 17.38 -8.71
C ALA A 396 16.51 17.91 -9.67
N VAL A 397 15.57 17.03 -10.07
CA VAL A 397 14.45 17.43 -10.94
C VAL A 397 13.54 18.46 -10.26
N ALA A 398 13.20 18.26 -8.98
CA ALA A 398 12.38 19.22 -8.24
C ALA A 398 13.05 20.61 -8.15
N LYS A 399 14.37 20.66 -7.94
CA LYS A 399 15.14 21.91 -7.93
C LYS A 399 15.16 22.59 -9.29
N GLU A 400 15.27 21.83 -10.38
CA GLU A 400 15.26 22.38 -11.74
C GLU A 400 13.91 23.02 -12.07
N PHE A 401 12.79 22.39 -11.69
CA PHE A 401 11.46 22.99 -11.84
C PHE A 401 11.34 24.31 -11.08
N ASN A 402 11.76 24.32 -9.82
CA ASN A 402 11.73 25.55 -9.02
C ASN A 402 12.65 26.64 -9.61
N LYS A 403 13.86 26.29 -10.06
CA LYS A 403 14.82 27.23 -10.65
C LYS A 403 14.28 27.89 -11.91
N LYS A 404 13.47 27.17 -12.70
CA LYS A 404 12.88 27.65 -13.95
C LYS A 404 11.44 28.16 -13.80
N ASP A 405 10.93 28.22 -12.57
CA ASP A 405 9.57 28.65 -12.25
C ASP A 405 8.51 27.87 -13.06
N ILE A 406 8.71 26.54 -13.12
CA ILE A 406 7.81 25.65 -13.84
C ILE A 406 6.76 25.11 -12.87
N PRO A 407 5.46 25.35 -13.15
CA PRO A 407 4.38 24.67 -12.45
C PRO A 407 4.55 23.16 -12.58
N ALA A 408 4.76 22.49 -11.45
CA ALA A 408 5.08 21.07 -11.41
C ALA A 408 4.34 20.37 -10.27
N ILE A 409 4.17 19.06 -10.42
CA ILE A 409 3.64 18.21 -9.37
C ILE A 409 4.79 17.86 -8.40
N TYR A 410 4.66 18.24 -7.14
CA TYR A 410 5.58 17.91 -6.07
C TYR A 410 5.04 16.76 -5.23
N ARG A 411 5.94 16.00 -4.60
CA ARG A 411 5.61 15.02 -3.59
C ARG A 411 5.91 15.63 -2.23
N THR A 412 4.87 16.11 -1.56
CA THR A 412 5.02 16.84 -0.30
C THR A 412 4.59 15.99 0.89
N HIS A 413 5.16 16.32 2.05
CA HIS A 413 4.83 15.69 3.32
C HIS A 413 4.85 16.77 4.39
N GLU A 414 3.67 17.11 4.90
CA GLU A 414 3.48 18.14 5.92
C GLU A 414 4.16 17.77 7.25
N PRO A 415 4.54 18.77 8.04
CA PRO A 415 4.86 18.55 9.43
C PRO A 415 3.72 17.83 10.16
N PRO A 416 4.05 16.96 11.14
CA PRO A 416 3.06 16.25 11.95
C PRO A 416 2.25 17.19 12.84
N ASP A 417 1.05 16.76 13.21
CA ASP A 417 0.17 17.48 14.13
C ASP A 417 0.89 17.69 15.50
N PRO A 418 0.96 18.93 16.02
CA PRO A 418 1.60 19.22 17.30
C PRO A 418 1.08 18.41 18.48
N LEU A 419 -0.22 18.10 18.53
CA LEU A 419 -0.81 17.26 19.58
C LEU A 419 -0.32 15.82 19.49
N LYS A 420 -0.21 15.27 18.26
CA LYS A 420 0.34 13.93 18.05
C LYS A 420 1.81 13.85 18.42
N ILE A 421 2.58 14.92 18.20
CA ILE A 421 3.98 15.01 18.62
C ILE A 421 4.12 15.12 20.13
N ALA A 422 3.27 15.93 20.79
CA ALA A 422 3.27 16.01 22.25
C ALA A 422 2.91 14.66 22.90
N MET A 423 1.97 13.91 22.32
CA MET A 423 1.65 12.55 22.76
C MET A 423 2.82 11.59 22.54
N LEU A 424 3.48 11.65 21.39
CA LEU A 424 4.67 10.84 21.10
C LEU A 424 5.82 11.14 22.07
N GLU A 425 6.07 12.41 22.37
CA GLU A 425 7.08 12.86 23.34
C GLU A 425 6.79 12.30 24.73
N LYS A 426 5.56 12.47 25.22
CA LYS A 426 5.11 11.92 26.50
C LYS A 426 5.32 10.40 26.56
N PHE A 427 5.03 9.71 25.46
CA PHE A 427 5.22 8.26 25.36
C PHE A 427 6.70 7.87 25.39
N MET A 428 7.56 8.50 24.58
CA MET A 428 9.01 8.24 24.61
C MET A 428 9.58 8.47 26.02
N ASN A 429 9.15 9.53 26.71
CA ASN A 429 9.57 9.84 28.07
C ASN A 429 9.08 8.81 29.10
N SER A 430 7.94 8.17 28.87
CA SER A 430 7.44 7.09 29.74
C SER A 430 8.32 5.83 29.73
N PHE A 431 9.13 5.61 28.68
CA PHE A 431 10.17 4.56 28.64
C PHE A 431 11.52 5.00 29.22
N GLY A 432 11.58 6.16 29.86
CA GLY A 432 12.80 6.67 30.50
C GLY A 432 13.72 7.47 29.57
N ALA A 433 13.31 7.78 28.34
CA ALA A 433 14.03 8.76 27.53
C ALA A 433 13.80 10.18 28.05
N THR A 434 14.72 11.09 27.73
CA THR A 434 14.58 12.53 28.02
C THR A 434 14.50 13.29 26.71
N VAL A 435 13.34 13.21 26.07
CA VAL A 435 13.08 13.80 24.76
C VAL A 435 12.28 15.09 24.92
N ASN A 436 12.69 16.11 24.17
CA ASN A 436 11.94 17.36 23.99
C ASN A 436 11.79 17.62 22.48
N LEU A 437 10.61 17.34 21.94
CA LEU A 437 10.24 17.48 20.54
C LEU A 437 9.58 18.83 20.23
N ALA A 438 9.26 19.64 21.25
CA ALA A 438 8.65 20.96 21.07
C ALA A 438 9.59 21.97 20.39
N GLY A 439 9.01 22.95 19.69
CA GLY A 439 9.75 24.07 19.07
C GLY A 439 10.35 23.75 17.68
N GLU A 440 11.39 24.46 17.29
CA GLU A 440 12.00 24.33 15.95
C GLU A 440 12.81 23.04 15.77
N ARG A 441 13.05 22.67 14.50
CA ARG A 441 13.87 21.51 14.09
C ARG A 441 13.39 20.18 14.66
N ILE A 442 12.06 20.01 14.72
CA ILE A 442 11.37 18.80 15.20
C ILE A 442 11.96 17.54 14.54
N GLN A 443 12.20 17.59 13.23
CA GLN A 443 12.85 16.53 12.45
C GLN A 443 14.15 16.02 13.09
N LYS A 444 15.13 16.91 13.31
CA LYS A 444 16.43 16.55 13.89
C LYS A 444 16.31 15.99 15.30
N LYS A 445 15.41 16.59 16.10
CA LYS A 445 15.13 16.13 17.48
C LYS A 445 14.52 14.73 17.46
N LEU A 446 13.60 14.47 16.55
CA LEU A 446 12.93 13.18 16.38
C LEU A 446 13.90 12.11 15.86
N THR A 447 14.73 12.41 14.85
CA THR A 447 15.78 11.48 14.38
C THR A 447 16.72 11.10 15.52
N LYS A 448 17.16 12.07 16.33
CA LYS A 448 18.00 11.81 17.50
C LYS A 448 17.29 10.92 18.53
N ALA A 449 16.03 11.21 18.82
CA ALA A 449 15.23 10.42 19.75
C ALA A 449 15.06 8.97 19.27
N LEU A 450 14.74 8.75 17.99
CA LEU A 450 14.63 7.41 17.40
C LEU A 450 15.94 6.63 17.52
N HIS A 451 17.09 7.29 17.31
CA HIS A 451 18.40 6.67 17.44
C HIS A 451 18.71 6.21 18.88
N GLU A 452 18.17 6.88 19.91
CA GLU A 452 18.31 6.43 21.30
C GLU A 452 17.60 5.09 21.56
N PHE A 453 16.61 4.73 20.73
CA PHE A 453 15.83 3.50 20.87
C PHE A 453 16.23 2.37 19.89
N THR A 454 17.21 2.54 18.99
CA THR A 454 17.51 1.57 17.90
C THR A 454 17.80 0.13 18.37
N ASN A 455 18.25 -0.06 19.62
CA ASN A 455 18.52 -1.40 20.18
C ASN A 455 17.57 -1.80 21.33
N GLU A 456 16.53 -0.99 21.59
CA GLU A 456 15.59 -1.21 22.66
C GLU A 456 14.43 -2.11 22.23
N VAL A 457 13.82 -2.82 23.18
CA VAL A 457 12.69 -3.73 22.90
C VAL A 457 11.49 -2.94 22.35
N GLN A 458 11.36 -1.69 22.78
CA GLN A 458 10.29 -0.76 22.43
C GLN A 458 10.50 -0.07 21.09
N SER A 459 11.67 -0.24 20.45
CA SER A 459 12.03 0.40 19.18
C SER A 459 10.93 0.28 18.12
N GLN A 460 10.43 -0.95 17.92
CA GLN A 460 9.41 -1.23 16.92
C GLN A 460 8.10 -0.47 17.18
N VAL A 461 7.64 -0.43 18.44
CA VAL A 461 6.42 0.31 18.82
C VAL A 461 6.62 1.81 18.67
N ILE A 462 7.80 2.33 19.03
CA ILE A 462 8.13 3.75 18.88
C ILE A 462 8.18 4.16 17.41
N HIS A 463 8.78 3.33 16.54
CA HIS A 463 8.79 3.56 15.09
C HIS A 463 7.36 3.55 14.52
N MET A 464 6.51 2.59 14.93
CA MET A 464 5.11 2.54 14.54
C MET A 464 4.30 3.76 15.00
N LEU A 465 4.49 4.21 16.24
CA LEU A 465 3.81 5.40 16.75
C LEU A 465 4.30 6.66 16.07
N THR A 466 5.60 6.75 15.80
CA THR A 466 6.15 7.86 15.04
C THR A 466 5.49 7.95 13.67
N LEU A 467 5.38 6.83 12.94
CA LEU A 467 4.64 6.78 11.66
C LEU A 467 3.18 7.20 11.81
N ARG A 468 2.47 6.77 12.87
CA ARG A 468 1.07 7.15 13.13
C ARG A 468 0.90 8.64 13.48
N SER A 469 1.95 9.24 14.03
CA SER A 469 2.02 10.68 14.33
C SER A 469 2.33 11.53 13.10
N MET A 470 2.91 10.94 12.04
CA MET A 470 3.20 11.65 10.80
C MET A 470 1.94 11.93 9.97
N SER A 471 2.02 12.97 9.14
CA SER A 471 1.02 13.28 8.12
C SER A 471 1.17 12.33 6.93
N GLN A 472 0.13 12.19 6.10
CA GLN A 472 0.27 11.44 4.86
C GLN A 472 0.92 12.34 3.79
N ALA A 473 1.86 11.78 3.04
CA ALA A 473 2.41 12.45 1.88
C ALA A 473 1.39 12.49 0.74
N ARG A 474 1.43 13.55 -0.08
CA ARG A 474 0.48 13.78 -1.18
C ARG A 474 1.16 14.41 -2.40
N TYR A 475 0.50 14.32 -3.53
CA TYR A 475 0.88 15.05 -4.74
C TYR A 475 0.15 16.39 -4.80
N THR A 476 0.87 17.47 -5.03
CA THR A 476 0.31 18.84 -5.05
C THR A 476 1.16 19.76 -5.93
N LEU A 477 0.57 20.89 -6.34
CA LEU A 477 1.28 22.00 -7.01
C LEU A 477 2.19 22.75 -6.02
N ASP A 478 1.73 22.93 -4.77
CA ASP A 478 2.44 23.73 -3.77
C ASP A 478 3.63 22.99 -3.19
N ASN A 479 4.84 23.50 -3.38
CA ASN A 479 6.01 22.93 -2.73
C ASN A 479 6.15 23.43 -1.28
N ILE A 480 5.72 22.61 -0.33
CA ILE A 480 5.89 22.82 1.12
C ILE A 480 7.03 21.98 1.72
N GLY A 481 7.82 21.30 0.88
CA GLY A 481 8.84 20.34 1.30
C GLY A 481 8.30 18.97 1.70
N HIS A 482 9.21 18.09 2.12
CA HIS A 482 8.92 16.71 2.51
C HIS A 482 9.47 16.41 3.91
N PHE A 483 8.64 16.54 4.94
CA PHE A 483 9.02 16.44 6.34
C PHE A 483 9.80 15.15 6.67
N GLY A 484 9.26 13.99 6.32
CA GLY A 484 9.91 12.71 6.65
C GLY A 484 11.29 12.50 5.99
N LEU A 485 11.51 13.11 4.84
CA LEU A 485 12.77 12.97 4.09
C LEU A 485 13.77 14.09 4.41
N GLY A 486 13.30 15.21 4.99
CA GLY A 486 14.16 16.35 5.27
C GLY A 486 14.58 17.13 4.01
N PHE A 487 13.75 17.12 2.96
CA PHE A 487 14.02 17.84 1.71
C PHE A 487 13.09 19.03 1.53
N ASP A 488 13.65 20.17 1.12
CA ASP A 488 12.88 21.37 0.77
C ASP A 488 12.21 21.25 -0.61
N PHE A 489 12.78 20.44 -1.51
CA PHE A 489 12.28 20.21 -2.87
C PHE A 489 12.27 18.71 -3.15
N TYR A 490 11.11 18.15 -3.45
CA TYR A 490 11.00 16.73 -3.76
C TYR A 490 9.83 16.45 -4.72
N THR A 491 10.10 15.68 -5.78
CA THR A 491 9.09 15.16 -6.70
C THR A 491 9.44 13.72 -7.07
N HIS A 492 8.46 12.93 -7.51
CA HIS A 492 8.73 11.59 -8.03
C HIS A 492 9.02 11.65 -9.53
N PHE A 493 10.22 11.22 -9.92
CA PHE A 493 10.71 11.17 -11.29
C PHE A 493 11.09 9.75 -11.74
N THR A 494 11.47 8.89 -10.78
CA THR A 494 12.25 7.67 -11.03
C THR A 494 11.44 6.40 -11.28
N SER A 495 10.11 6.45 -11.39
CA SER A 495 9.30 5.24 -11.65
C SER A 495 8.09 5.46 -12.56
N PRO A 496 8.28 6.01 -13.77
CA PRO A 496 7.20 6.31 -14.71
C PRO A 496 6.49 5.07 -15.28
N ILE A 497 7.04 3.86 -15.17
CA ILE A 497 6.35 2.63 -15.59
C ILE A 497 5.15 2.33 -14.68
N ARG A 498 5.24 2.70 -13.39
CA ARG A 498 4.27 2.32 -12.35
C ARG A 498 3.62 3.48 -11.61
N ARG A 499 4.00 4.73 -11.90
CA ARG A 499 3.42 5.95 -11.31
C ARG A 499 3.17 7.00 -12.39
N TYR A 500 1.92 7.44 -12.51
CA TYR A 500 1.55 8.50 -13.44
C TYR A 500 2.10 9.90 -13.07
N PRO A 501 2.27 10.28 -11.78
CA PRO A 501 2.96 11.51 -11.41
C PRO A 501 4.34 11.65 -12.05
N ASP A 502 5.13 10.58 -12.05
CA ASP A 502 6.44 10.54 -12.71
C ASP A 502 6.32 10.74 -14.22
N LEU A 503 5.28 10.21 -14.86
CA LEU A 503 5.01 10.43 -16.28
C LEU A 503 4.68 11.91 -16.59
N ILE A 504 3.97 12.61 -15.70
CA ILE A 504 3.76 14.07 -15.78
C ILE A 504 5.11 14.78 -15.66
N VAL A 505 5.91 14.44 -14.64
CA VAL A 505 7.24 15.01 -14.41
C VAL A 505 8.14 14.83 -15.62
N HIS A 506 8.15 13.65 -16.25
CA HIS A 506 8.90 13.39 -17.48
C HIS A 506 8.49 14.34 -18.62
N ARG A 507 7.19 14.55 -18.82
CA ARG A 507 6.67 15.45 -19.87
C ARG A 507 7.08 16.90 -19.62
N LEU A 508 7.00 17.36 -18.37
CA LEU A 508 7.43 18.71 -17.98
C LEU A 508 8.94 18.87 -18.15
N LEU A 509 9.74 17.89 -17.72
CA LEU A 509 11.19 17.94 -17.89
C LEU A 509 11.59 17.95 -19.38
N LYS A 510 10.91 17.17 -20.21
CA LYS A 510 11.11 17.16 -21.67
C LYS A 510 10.78 18.50 -22.34
N ASN A 511 9.73 19.18 -21.87
CA ASN A 511 9.44 20.55 -22.33
C ASN A 511 10.63 21.49 -22.03
N ILE A 512 11.18 21.41 -20.81
CA ILE A 512 12.27 22.27 -20.34
C ILE A 512 13.57 22.06 -21.12
N ILE A 513 13.93 20.82 -21.44
CA ILE A 513 15.18 20.50 -22.16
C ILE A 513 15.03 20.68 -23.68
N GLY A 514 13.85 21.08 -24.17
CA GLY A 514 13.60 21.30 -25.59
C GLY A 514 13.51 20.03 -26.42
N ALA A 515 13.10 18.91 -25.83
CA ALA A 515 12.97 17.62 -26.50
C ALA A 515 11.99 17.69 -27.69
N LYS A 516 12.30 16.95 -28.76
CA LYS A 516 11.41 16.83 -29.93
C LYS A 516 10.14 16.07 -29.53
N GLY A 517 9.02 16.79 -29.45
CA GLY A 517 7.74 16.20 -29.05
C GLY A 517 6.63 17.19 -28.75
N GLY A 518 6.97 18.46 -28.50
CA GLY A 518 5.96 19.52 -28.33
C GLY A 518 5.12 19.38 -27.07
N TYR A 519 5.64 18.72 -26.02
CA TYR A 519 5.00 18.70 -24.70
C TYR A 519 4.80 20.14 -24.23
N ARG A 520 3.60 20.46 -23.78
CA ARG A 520 3.24 21.78 -23.27
C ARG A 520 3.27 21.76 -21.76
N LEU A 521 3.54 22.93 -21.17
CA LEU A 521 3.28 23.12 -19.75
C LEU A 521 1.80 22.89 -19.47
N MET A 522 1.52 22.22 -18.37
CA MET A 522 0.16 22.06 -17.87
C MET A 522 -0.28 23.35 -17.19
N ALA A 523 -1.57 23.65 -17.23
CA ALA A 523 -2.12 24.72 -16.41
C ALA A 523 -2.02 24.33 -14.92
N GLU A 524 -1.88 25.32 -14.04
CA GLU A 524 -1.79 25.08 -12.59
C GLU A 524 -3.02 24.33 -12.06
N GLU A 525 -4.20 24.66 -12.58
CA GLU A 525 -5.47 24.01 -12.22
C GLU A 525 -5.48 22.53 -12.62
N ASP A 526 -4.88 22.18 -13.77
CA ASP A 526 -4.76 20.80 -14.23
C ASP A 526 -3.80 20.01 -13.33
N ILE A 527 -2.70 20.62 -12.88
CA ILE A 527 -1.73 20.00 -11.96
C ILE A 527 -2.37 19.77 -10.60
N GLN A 528 -3.11 20.74 -10.07
CA GLN A 528 -3.80 20.61 -8.78
C GLN A 528 -4.88 19.51 -8.83
N THR A 529 -5.65 19.47 -9.93
CA THR A 529 -6.64 18.42 -10.17
C THR A 529 -5.97 17.04 -10.26
N ALA A 530 -4.87 16.93 -11.02
CA ALA A 530 -4.11 15.70 -11.13
C ALA A 530 -3.50 15.28 -9.79
N GLY A 531 -2.94 16.20 -9.01
CA GLY A 531 -2.38 15.92 -7.69
C GLY A 531 -3.40 15.30 -6.74
N THR A 532 -4.61 15.86 -6.72
CA THR A 532 -5.73 15.33 -5.92
C THR A 532 -6.13 13.93 -6.37
N TRP A 533 -6.34 13.73 -7.67
CA TRP A 533 -6.74 12.44 -8.25
C TRP A 533 -5.69 11.35 -8.04
N LEU A 534 -4.42 11.65 -8.32
CA LEU A 534 -3.32 10.68 -8.26
C LEU A 534 -2.97 10.32 -6.81
N SER A 535 -3.12 11.26 -5.87
CA SER A 535 -3.04 10.95 -4.43
C SER A 535 -4.15 9.98 -4.00
N ALA A 536 -5.38 10.16 -4.50
CA ALA A 536 -6.49 9.24 -4.23
C ALA A 536 -6.24 7.84 -4.85
N CYS A 537 -5.65 7.77 -6.04
CA CYS A 537 -5.27 6.51 -6.68
C CYS A 537 -4.21 5.75 -5.85
N GLU A 538 -3.19 6.44 -5.36
CA GLU A 538 -2.17 5.87 -4.47
C GLU A 538 -2.80 5.34 -3.17
N GLN A 539 -3.66 6.12 -2.53
CA GLN A 539 -4.36 5.70 -1.32
C GLN A 539 -5.25 4.46 -1.56
N ARG A 540 -5.93 4.39 -2.70
CA ARG A 540 -6.72 3.23 -3.12
C ARG A 540 -5.83 1.99 -3.27
N SER A 541 -4.68 2.11 -3.94
CA SER A 541 -3.71 1.03 -4.09
C SER A 541 -3.20 0.54 -2.72
N ALA A 542 -2.67 1.45 -1.90
CA ALA A 542 -2.14 1.11 -0.57
C ALA A 542 -3.18 0.49 0.36
N LYS A 543 -4.47 0.88 0.22
CA LYS A 543 -5.56 0.26 0.98
C LYS A 543 -5.83 -1.18 0.52
N ALA A 544 -5.79 -1.44 -0.78
CA ALA A 544 -5.94 -2.79 -1.32
C ALA A 544 -4.79 -3.70 -0.88
N GLU A 545 -3.55 -3.21 -0.96
CA GLU A 545 -2.35 -3.95 -0.54
C GLU A 545 -2.40 -4.31 0.97
N ARG A 546 -2.78 -3.35 1.82
CA ARG A 546 -2.99 -3.62 3.26
C ARG A 546 -4.11 -4.63 3.50
N GLN A 547 -5.22 -4.50 2.76
CA GLN A 547 -6.36 -5.40 2.92
C GLN A 547 -6.01 -6.84 2.53
N ILE A 548 -5.33 -7.07 1.40
CA ILE A 548 -4.91 -8.42 1.02
C ILE A 548 -3.90 -8.99 2.01
N GLN A 549 -2.97 -8.18 2.53
CA GLN A 549 -2.02 -8.63 3.55
C GLN A 549 -2.75 -9.03 4.83
N ALA A 550 -3.74 -8.26 5.28
CA ALA A 550 -4.55 -8.59 6.46
C ALA A 550 -5.33 -9.90 6.26
N ILE A 551 -5.96 -10.10 5.10
CA ILE A 551 -6.69 -11.34 4.76
C ILE A 551 -5.74 -12.54 4.79
N LYS A 552 -4.57 -12.44 4.14
CA LYS A 552 -3.58 -13.53 4.10
C LYS A 552 -2.96 -13.80 5.48
N LYS A 553 -2.66 -12.76 6.27
CA LYS A 553 -2.21 -12.92 7.67
C LYS A 553 -3.28 -13.63 8.52
N ALA A 554 -4.56 -13.29 8.35
CA ALA A 554 -5.65 -13.97 9.04
C ALA A 554 -5.79 -15.44 8.64
N ARG A 555 -5.63 -15.78 7.34
CA ARG A 555 -5.57 -17.19 6.89
C ARG A 555 -4.41 -17.95 7.52
N PHE A 556 -3.22 -17.37 7.52
CA PHE A 556 -2.05 -17.97 8.17
C PHE A 556 -2.32 -18.24 9.66
N MET A 557 -2.85 -17.25 10.38
CA MET A 557 -3.17 -17.37 11.81
C MET A 557 -4.29 -18.36 12.10
N LYS A 558 -5.17 -18.67 11.14
CA LYS A 558 -6.24 -19.68 11.30
C LYS A 558 -5.67 -21.05 11.63
N HIS A 559 -4.52 -21.41 11.07
CA HIS A 559 -3.82 -22.66 11.35
C HIS A 559 -3.15 -22.69 12.73
N LEU A 560 -3.09 -21.54 13.41
CA LEU A 560 -2.48 -21.34 14.72
C LEU A 560 -3.52 -21.04 15.82
N VAL A 561 -4.82 -21.15 15.52
CA VAL A 561 -5.90 -21.03 16.51
C VAL A 561 -5.68 -22.04 17.65
N GLY A 562 -5.81 -21.56 18.88
CA GLY A 562 -5.56 -22.31 20.11
C GLY A 562 -4.11 -22.36 20.57
N LYS A 563 -3.16 -21.77 19.82
CA LYS A 563 -1.75 -21.68 20.24
C LYS A 563 -1.45 -20.39 20.98
N ASP A 564 -0.48 -20.47 21.88
CA ASP A 564 -0.01 -19.34 22.68
C ASP A 564 1.22 -18.68 22.07
N PHE A 565 1.29 -17.35 22.19
CA PHE A 565 2.38 -16.53 21.71
C PHE A 565 2.73 -15.43 22.71
N ASP A 566 4.02 -15.08 22.74
CA ASP A 566 4.46 -13.83 23.35
C ASP A 566 4.16 -12.67 22.40
N GLY A 567 3.51 -11.65 22.94
CA GLY A 567 3.13 -10.45 22.22
C GLY A 567 3.50 -9.19 22.98
N MET A 568 3.40 -8.07 22.27
CA MET A 568 3.55 -6.74 22.85
C MET A 568 2.34 -5.90 22.50
N ILE A 569 1.78 -5.19 23.48
CA ILE A 569 0.66 -4.27 23.21
C ILE A 569 1.15 -3.17 22.26
N SER A 570 0.55 -3.09 21.06
CA SER A 570 0.92 -2.17 19.97
C SER A 570 -0.07 -1.02 19.78
N SER A 571 -1.26 -1.12 20.38
CA SER A 571 -2.23 -0.04 20.49
C SER A 571 -3.20 -0.32 21.63
N VAL A 572 -3.67 0.74 22.29
CA VAL A 572 -4.75 0.66 23.27
C VAL A 572 -5.92 1.51 22.77
N THR A 573 -7.14 1.01 22.86
CA THR A 573 -8.35 1.73 22.45
C THR A 573 -9.45 1.58 23.49
N LYS A 574 -10.51 2.37 23.36
CA LYS A 574 -11.72 2.25 24.19
C LYS A 574 -12.43 0.89 24.13
N PHE A 575 -12.14 0.07 23.12
CA PHE A 575 -12.82 -1.21 22.88
C PHE A 575 -11.91 -2.43 23.01
N GLY A 576 -10.63 -2.25 23.37
CA GLY A 576 -9.69 -3.35 23.56
C GLY A 576 -8.23 -2.94 23.42
N VAL A 577 -7.35 -3.94 23.38
CA VAL A 577 -5.91 -3.77 23.13
C VAL A 577 -5.49 -4.56 21.90
N PHE A 578 -4.66 -3.93 21.06
CA PHE A 578 -4.01 -4.63 19.96
C PHE A 578 -2.66 -5.15 20.44
N VAL A 579 -2.38 -6.40 20.13
CA VAL A 579 -1.14 -7.10 20.49
C VAL A 579 -0.42 -7.49 19.21
N LEU A 580 0.84 -7.10 19.12
CA LEU A 580 1.74 -7.45 18.03
C LEU A 580 2.52 -8.71 18.37
N LEU A 581 2.35 -9.75 17.54
CA LEU A 581 3.18 -10.95 17.58
C LEU A 581 4.48 -10.66 16.81
N ARG A 582 5.58 -10.41 17.52
CA ARG A 582 6.84 -9.96 16.91
C ARG A 582 7.47 -10.99 15.96
N GLU A 583 7.20 -12.28 16.14
CA GLU A 583 7.71 -13.35 15.28
C GLU A 583 7.18 -13.18 13.85
N TYR A 584 5.86 -13.03 13.70
CA TYR A 584 5.20 -12.92 12.40
C TYR A 584 4.89 -11.49 11.97
N ASN A 585 5.08 -10.51 12.86
CA ASN A 585 4.66 -9.11 12.67
C ASN A 585 3.18 -9.01 12.25
N ILE A 586 2.33 -9.64 13.07
CA ILE A 586 0.87 -9.69 12.96
C ILE A 586 0.26 -9.06 14.20
N ASP A 587 -0.62 -8.08 14.00
CA ASP A 587 -1.45 -7.51 15.06
C ASP A 587 -2.75 -8.30 15.20
N GLY A 588 -3.18 -8.54 16.45
CA GLY A 588 -4.50 -9.07 16.76
C GLY A 588 -5.14 -8.34 17.94
N LEU A 589 -6.46 -8.41 18.04
CA LEU A 589 -7.27 -7.67 19.02
C LEU A 589 -7.64 -8.58 20.20
N ILE A 590 -7.41 -8.09 21.42
CA ILE A 590 -8.11 -8.55 22.61
C ILE A 590 -9.22 -7.56 22.89
N ARG A 591 -10.48 -8.01 22.85
CA ARG A 591 -11.63 -7.14 23.06
C ARG A 591 -11.74 -6.75 24.53
N LEU A 592 -12.38 -5.62 24.81
CA LEU A 592 -12.57 -5.13 26.18
C LEU A 592 -13.21 -6.19 27.10
N ASP A 593 -14.20 -6.93 26.58
CA ASP A 593 -14.93 -7.97 27.30
C ASP A 593 -14.05 -9.20 27.61
N ASP A 594 -12.99 -9.41 26.84
CA ASP A 594 -12.05 -10.52 26.97
C ASP A 594 -10.87 -10.21 27.92
N LEU A 595 -10.77 -8.97 28.42
CA LEU A 595 -9.74 -8.55 29.38
C LEU A 595 -10.04 -8.99 30.83
N GLY A 596 -11.19 -9.62 31.07
CA GLY A 596 -11.64 -10.10 32.38
C GLY A 596 -12.83 -9.31 32.95
N GLY A 597 -13.40 -9.79 34.06
CA GLY A 597 -14.67 -9.29 34.64
C GLY A 597 -14.60 -7.91 35.34
N ASP A 598 -13.56 -7.13 35.10
CA ASP A 598 -13.37 -5.82 35.70
C ASP A 598 -14.00 -4.71 34.84
N LYS A 599 -14.25 -3.54 35.44
CA LYS A 599 -14.71 -2.37 34.67
C LYS A 599 -13.51 -1.59 34.16
N TRP A 600 -13.23 -1.70 32.88
CA TRP A 600 -12.12 -1.03 32.22
C TRP A 600 -12.47 0.40 31.81
N GLU A 601 -11.54 1.33 32.03
CA GLU A 601 -11.62 2.72 31.62
C GLU A 601 -10.41 3.07 30.76
N TYR A 602 -10.67 3.69 29.62
CA TYR A 602 -9.63 4.14 28.70
C TYR A 602 -9.11 5.50 29.13
N ASP A 603 -7.85 5.53 29.54
CA ASP A 603 -7.09 6.72 29.85
C ASP A 603 -6.36 7.15 28.58
N GLU A 604 -7.03 8.01 27.80
CA GLU A 604 -6.56 8.49 26.50
C GLU A 604 -5.25 9.28 26.63
N GLU A 605 -5.07 10.03 27.72
CA GLU A 605 -3.86 10.82 27.95
C GLU A 605 -2.61 9.95 28.16
N ASN A 606 -2.77 8.76 28.72
CA ASN A 606 -1.67 7.84 29.01
C ASN A 606 -1.69 6.58 28.12
N LEU A 607 -2.59 6.51 27.14
CA LEU A 607 -2.76 5.40 26.20
C LEU A 607 -2.81 4.03 26.89
N ARG A 608 -3.62 3.92 27.95
CA ARG A 608 -3.75 2.70 28.76
C ARG A 608 -5.20 2.40 29.10
N LEU A 609 -5.48 1.13 29.38
CA LEU A 609 -6.73 0.70 29.98
C LEU A 609 -6.48 0.41 31.45
N VAL A 610 -7.29 0.99 32.34
CA VAL A 610 -7.19 0.81 33.80
C VAL A 610 -8.47 0.18 34.32
N ALA A 611 -8.33 -0.89 35.09
CA ALA A 611 -9.41 -1.58 35.77
C ALA A 611 -9.82 -0.80 37.03
N LYS A 612 -11.09 -0.41 37.14
CA LYS A 612 -11.57 0.40 38.29
C LYS A 612 -11.54 -0.32 39.63
N ARG A 613 -11.64 -1.66 39.67
CA ARG A 613 -11.67 -2.41 40.95
C ARG A 613 -10.30 -2.92 41.34
N SER A 614 -9.63 -3.66 40.46
CA SER A 614 -8.32 -4.23 40.76
C SER A 614 -7.17 -3.23 40.66
N GLY A 615 -7.35 -2.13 39.95
CA GLY A 615 -6.26 -1.21 39.60
C GLY A 615 -5.28 -1.78 38.55
N ALA A 616 -5.54 -2.97 38.01
CA ALA A 616 -4.74 -3.55 36.93
C ALA A 616 -4.76 -2.62 35.70
N SER A 617 -3.65 -2.56 34.98
CA SER A 617 -3.53 -1.70 33.80
C SER A 617 -2.88 -2.43 32.64
N TYR A 618 -3.39 -2.20 31.43
CA TYR A 618 -2.72 -2.57 30.19
C TYR A 618 -2.24 -1.30 29.50
N ASN A 619 -0.93 -1.18 29.37
CA ASN A 619 -0.24 -0.04 28.77
C ASN A 619 0.33 -0.44 27.41
N LEU A 620 0.46 0.55 26.55
CA LEU A 620 1.16 0.39 25.29
C LEU A 620 2.63 0.00 25.53
N GLY A 621 3.11 -1.03 24.83
CA GLY A 621 4.45 -1.59 25.03
C GLY A 621 4.55 -2.72 26.06
N ASP A 622 3.49 -2.97 26.84
CA ASP A 622 3.48 -4.09 27.79
C ASP A 622 3.65 -5.43 27.06
N ARG A 623 4.43 -6.32 27.66
CA ARG A 623 4.55 -7.70 27.20
C ARG A 623 3.41 -8.51 27.76
N VAL A 624 2.73 -9.23 26.89
CA VAL A 624 1.59 -10.07 27.24
C VAL A 624 1.73 -11.41 26.57
N ARG A 625 1.22 -12.46 27.20
CA ARG A 625 1.09 -13.77 26.59
C ARG A 625 -0.36 -13.99 26.18
N VAL A 626 -0.56 -14.38 24.93
CA VAL A 626 -1.88 -14.42 24.30
C VAL A 626 -2.10 -15.73 23.57
N THR A 627 -3.35 -16.20 23.57
CA THR A 627 -3.80 -17.34 22.78
C THR A 627 -4.58 -16.86 21.56
N VAL A 628 -4.32 -17.44 20.39
CA VAL A 628 -5.11 -17.17 19.18
C VAL A 628 -6.51 -17.74 19.34
N SER A 629 -7.53 -16.88 19.49
CA SER A 629 -8.89 -17.33 19.79
C SER A 629 -9.71 -17.59 18.54
N SER A 630 -9.64 -16.69 17.57
CA SER A 630 -10.35 -16.80 16.30
C SER A 630 -9.76 -15.90 15.24
N THR A 631 -10.03 -16.22 13.99
CA THR A 631 -9.67 -15.40 12.83
C THR A 631 -10.91 -15.16 11.98
N ASP A 632 -11.13 -13.92 11.58
CA ASP A 632 -12.07 -13.58 10.53
C ASP A 632 -11.27 -13.28 9.27
N ILE A 633 -11.18 -14.28 8.39
CA ILE A 633 -10.50 -14.17 7.09
C ILE A 633 -11.14 -13.07 6.25
N GLU A 634 -12.46 -12.91 6.36
CA GLU A 634 -13.19 -12.01 5.51
C GLU A 634 -12.82 -10.55 5.77
N SER A 635 -12.72 -10.17 7.04
CA SER A 635 -12.29 -8.84 7.48
C SER A 635 -10.77 -8.71 7.68
N GLY A 636 -10.02 -9.81 7.62
CA GLY A 636 -8.59 -9.86 7.91
C GLY A 636 -8.25 -9.67 9.39
N GLN A 637 -9.20 -9.96 10.28
CA GLN A 637 -9.03 -9.77 11.73
C GLN A 637 -8.52 -11.03 12.41
N VAL A 638 -7.62 -10.85 13.37
CA VAL A 638 -7.15 -11.88 14.29
C VAL A 638 -7.56 -11.47 15.70
N ASN A 639 -8.24 -12.35 16.43
CA ASN A 639 -8.64 -12.12 17.82
C ASN A 639 -7.78 -12.96 18.76
N PHE A 640 -7.47 -12.38 19.90
CA PHE A 640 -6.66 -12.99 20.95
C PHE A 640 -7.42 -13.04 22.28
N LEU A 641 -7.01 -13.96 23.14
CA LEU A 641 -7.35 -14.00 24.57
C LEU A 641 -6.06 -13.85 25.38
N LEU A 642 -6.15 -13.26 26.58
CA LEU A 642 -5.05 -13.29 27.54
C LEU A 642 -4.86 -14.72 28.08
N GLU A 643 -3.60 -15.11 28.31
CA GLU A 643 -3.28 -16.39 28.96
C GLU A 643 -4.01 -16.48 30.32
N GLY A 644 -4.75 -17.58 30.53
CA GLY A 644 -5.53 -17.81 31.76
C GLY A 644 -6.98 -17.26 31.73
N ALA A 645 -7.37 -16.51 30.71
CA ALA A 645 -8.79 -16.19 30.47
C ALA A 645 -9.49 -17.41 29.85
N THR A 646 -10.39 -18.06 30.59
CA THR A 646 -11.25 -19.11 30.00
C THR A 646 -12.16 -18.50 28.96
N GLU A 647 -12.35 -19.19 27.83
CA GLU A 647 -13.37 -18.87 26.82
C GLU A 647 -14.69 -18.54 27.52
N SER A 648 -15.07 -17.25 27.53
CA SER A 648 -16.47 -16.94 27.74
C SER A 648 -17.16 -17.45 26.47
N LYS A 649 -17.93 -18.53 26.59
CA LYS A 649 -18.83 -18.99 25.52
C LYS A 649 -19.89 -17.90 25.32
N ALA A 650 -19.52 -16.85 24.60
CA ALA A 650 -20.45 -15.89 24.03
C ALA A 650 -21.26 -16.66 22.99
N THR A 651 -22.40 -17.18 23.42
CA THR A 651 -23.49 -17.56 22.52
C THR A 651 -23.76 -16.37 21.62
N GLY A 652 -23.56 -16.55 20.31
CA GLY A 652 -23.81 -15.50 19.31
C GLY A 652 -25.18 -14.84 19.49
N PRO A 653 -25.36 -13.60 19.02
CA PRO A 653 -26.56 -12.81 19.28
C PRO A 653 -27.77 -13.53 18.67
N LYS A 654 -28.57 -14.18 19.52
CA LYS A 654 -29.93 -14.55 19.17
C LYS A 654 -30.75 -13.26 19.11
N ASN A 655 -31.12 -12.90 17.88
CA ASN A 655 -32.22 -12.00 17.57
C ASN A 655 -33.37 -12.18 18.57
N ASN A 656 -33.57 -11.21 19.46
CA ASN A 656 -34.80 -11.09 20.22
C ASN A 656 -35.61 -9.93 19.64
N SER A 657 -36.28 -10.23 18.53
CA SER A 657 -37.43 -9.48 18.03
C SER A 657 -38.65 -9.83 18.87
N LYS A 658 -38.84 -9.18 20.03
CA LYS A 658 -40.15 -9.13 20.71
C LYS A 658 -40.37 -7.79 21.43
N TYR A 659 -40.69 -6.76 20.65
CA TYR A 659 -41.61 -5.72 21.12
C TYR A 659 -42.91 -5.85 20.35
N ALA A 660 -43.84 -6.62 20.91
CA ALA A 660 -45.24 -6.63 20.52
C ALA A 660 -46.08 -6.29 21.77
N ARG A 661 -46.68 -5.09 21.70
CA ARG A 661 -47.92 -4.61 22.32
C ARG A 661 -48.40 -5.25 23.65
N GLY A 662 -48.50 -4.40 24.67
CA GLY A 662 -49.56 -4.44 25.68
C GLY A 662 -50.07 -3.02 25.92
N LYS A 663 -51.31 -2.75 25.51
CA LYS A 663 -52.12 -1.58 25.91
C LYS A 663 -52.69 -1.84 27.30
N ASP A 664 -52.82 -0.77 28.10
CA ASP A 664 -54.03 -0.34 28.84
C ASP A 664 -53.58 0.70 29.89
N ASP A 665 -53.81 1.99 29.64
CA ASP A 665 -54.98 2.77 30.04
C ASP A 665 -54.96 3.16 31.54
N PHE A 666 -54.57 4.40 31.84
CA PHE A 666 -55.36 5.28 32.71
C PHE A 666 -55.09 6.76 32.38
N LYS A 667 -56.17 7.54 32.39
CA LYS A 667 -56.38 8.82 31.72
C LYS A 667 -56.71 9.90 32.77
N LYS A 668 -56.46 11.17 32.39
CA LYS A 668 -57.01 12.44 32.94
C LYS A 668 -56.45 12.85 34.31
N SER A 669 -56.26 14.12 34.68
CA SER A 669 -56.59 15.49 34.20
C SER A 669 -55.88 16.42 35.22
N GLY A 670 -55.50 17.69 35.05
CA GLY A 670 -55.88 18.77 34.15
C GLY A 670 -55.89 20.08 34.95
N LYS A 671 -55.29 21.14 34.37
CA LYS A 671 -55.55 22.60 34.55
C LYS A 671 -54.99 23.43 35.74
N ARG A 672 -54.22 24.43 35.30
CA ARG A 672 -54.32 25.91 35.50
C ARG A 672 -53.89 26.54 36.84
N GLY A 673 -52.90 27.45 36.76
CA GLY A 673 -53.21 28.89 36.55
C GLY A 673 -52.47 29.93 37.43
N GLY A 674 -51.71 30.83 36.77
CA GLY A 674 -51.51 32.27 37.09
C GLY A 674 -50.54 32.65 38.22
N ARG A 675 -49.96 33.87 38.34
CA ARG A 675 -49.73 35.06 37.47
C ARG A 675 -48.98 36.10 38.36
N ASN A 676 -48.07 36.91 37.78
CA ASN A 676 -47.58 38.25 38.22
C ASN A 676 -46.80 38.39 39.56
N ASP A 677 -45.90 39.36 39.84
CA ASP A 677 -45.50 40.69 39.33
C ASP A 677 -44.01 40.99 39.73
N ARG A 678 -43.15 41.67 38.94
CA ARG A 678 -42.64 43.08 39.10
C ARG A 678 -42.26 43.49 40.54
N SER A 679 -41.18 44.22 40.90
CA SER A 679 -40.16 45.06 40.24
C SER A 679 -39.17 45.62 41.30
N ASP A 680 -38.00 46.10 40.86
CA ASP A 680 -37.27 47.32 41.30
C ASP A 680 -36.06 47.30 42.29
N ARG A 681 -34.91 47.77 41.74
CA ARG A 681 -33.95 48.83 42.18
C ARG A 681 -32.90 48.69 43.33
N THR A 682 -31.62 48.69 42.87
CA THR A 682 -30.46 49.62 43.14
C THR A 682 -29.57 49.64 44.40
N GLU A 683 -28.24 49.65 44.11
CA GLU A 683 -27.07 50.35 44.74
C GLU A 683 -26.56 49.89 46.14
N LYS A 684 -25.27 49.90 46.56
CA LYS A 684 -24.00 50.54 46.13
C LYS A 684 -22.76 49.89 46.84
N LYS A 685 -21.55 50.28 46.37
CA LYS A 685 -20.14 49.85 46.70
C LYS A 685 -19.58 50.27 48.09
N PRO A 686 -18.29 50.01 48.43
CA PRO A 686 -17.06 50.77 47.98
C PRO A 686 -15.89 49.83 47.49
N ALA A 687 -14.96 50.11 46.53
CA ALA A 687 -13.85 51.10 46.34
C ALA A 687 -12.71 51.00 47.41
N ARG A 688 -11.37 51.00 47.16
CA ARG A 688 -10.49 51.39 46.03
C ARG A 688 -9.00 51.01 46.29
N GLY A 689 -8.16 51.02 45.24
CA GLY A 689 -6.69 51.30 45.23
C GLY A 689 -5.79 50.10 44.88
N ASP A 690 -4.77 50.14 44.01
CA ASP A 690 -4.25 51.14 43.08
C ASP A 690 -3.35 50.44 42.01
N ARG A 691 -3.17 51.12 40.87
CA ARG A 691 -2.36 50.77 39.66
C ARG A 691 -0.89 51.28 39.83
N PRO A 692 0.10 51.11 38.90
CA PRO A 692 -0.06 51.09 37.44
C PRO A 692 0.92 50.23 36.59
N ASP A 693 0.67 50.44 35.30
CA ASP A 693 0.98 49.81 34.01
C ASP A 693 2.28 50.34 33.34
N ARG A 694 2.60 49.74 32.17
CA ARG A 694 3.41 50.24 31.01
C ARG A 694 4.91 49.89 31.00
N SER A 695 5.59 49.65 29.87
CA SER A 695 5.27 49.43 28.44
C SER A 695 6.59 49.29 27.69
N ALA A 696 6.54 48.72 26.48
CA ALA A 696 7.34 49.07 25.29
C ALA A 696 8.68 48.33 25.02
N ARG A 697 8.71 47.82 23.78
CA ARG A 697 9.83 47.41 22.91
C ARG A 697 10.68 48.65 22.54
N PRO A 698 11.95 48.51 22.07
CA PRO A 698 12.16 48.45 20.60
C PRO A 698 13.39 47.64 20.12
N GLU A 699 13.50 47.54 18.80
CA GLU A 699 14.53 46.91 17.96
C GLU A 699 15.84 47.72 17.81
N ARG A 700 16.95 47.02 17.48
CA ARG A 700 17.84 47.20 16.28
C ARG A 700 19.34 46.96 16.58
N GLY A 701 19.94 46.05 15.79
CA GLY A 701 21.13 46.31 14.94
C GLY A 701 22.55 46.25 15.53
N GLY A 702 23.37 45.34 14.95
CA GLY A 702 24.64 45.76 14.31
C GLY A 702 25.99 45.44 14.98
N ASP A 703 26.71 44.48 14.37
CA ASP A 703 28.15 44.47 14.04
C ASP A 703 29.28 44.19 15.09
N ARG A 704 29.95 43.03 14.85
CA ARG A 704 31.39 42.80 14.55
C ARG A 704 32.52 42.90 15.62
N PHE A 705 33.35 41.83 15.59
CA PHE A 705 34.79 41.66 15.92
C PHE A 705 35.32 41.85 17.36
N ALA A 706 35.88 40.79 17.96
CA ALA A 706 37.34 40.56 18.07
C ALA A 706 37.74 39.54 19.17
N LYS A 707 38.87 38.88 18.91
CA LYS A 707 39.59 37.81 19.63
C LYS A 707 39.86 38.06 21.12
N THR A 708 39.95 36.98 21.90
CA THR A 708 41.08 36.78 22.84
C THR A 708 41.42 35.29 23.00
N ASP A 709 42.69 34.97 22.76
CA ASP A 709 43.37 33.72 23.09
C ASP A 709 43.60 33.60 24.61
N LYS A 710 43.58 32.38 25.16
CA LYS A 710 44.72 31.81 25.94
C LYS A 710 44.50 30.36 26.42
N LYS A 711 45.34 29.49 25.84
CA LYS A 711 46.00 28.26 26.31
C LYS A 711 45.74 27.74 27.74
N PHE A 712 45.58 26.42 27.85
CA PHE A 712 46.14 25.58 28.93
C PHE A 712 46.80 24.30 28.35
N PRO A 713 47.80 23.71 29.05
CA PRO A 713 48.79 22.80 28.49
C PRO A 713 48.52 21.31 28.74
N SER A 714 49.23 20.50 27.98
CA SER A 714 49.43 19.05 28.04
C SER A 714 50.06 18.55 29.35
N PHE A 715 49.68 17.35 29.81
CA PHE A 715 50.54 16.49 30.62
C PHE A 715 50.42 15.01 30.27
N VAL A 716 51.56 14.33 30.40
CA VAL A 716 51.93 12.98 29.95
C VAL A 716 51.76 11.94 31.07
N LYS A 717 51.63 10.69 30.63
CA LYS A 717 51.69 9.37 31.29
C LYS A 717 52.64 9.24 32.50
N ASP A 718 52.27 8.36 33.45
CA ASP A 718 53.01 7.11 33.74
C ASP A 718 52.23 6.08 34.59
N LYS A 719 52.56 4.79 34.34
CA LYS A 719 52.12 3.48 34.93
C LYS A 719 52.93 3.16 36.23
N PRO A 720 52.68 2.12 37.08
CA PRO A 720 52.57 0.66 36.73
C PRO A 720 51.78 -0.29 37.69
N SER A 721 51.35 -1.50 37.27
CA SER A 721 51.88 -2.84 37.65
C SER A 721 50.67 -3.77 37.96
N GLY A 722 50.59 -5.09 37.76
CA GLY A 722 51.38 -6.15 37.12
C GLY A 722 50.64 -7.52 37.23
N LYS A 723 50.95 -8.46 36.30
CA LYS A 723 50.68 -9.94 36.30
C LYS A 723 49.20 -10.40 36.19
N THR A 724 48.76 -11.42 35.43
CA THR A 724 49.32 -12.45 34.51
C THR A 724 48.16 -12.97 33.63
N ALA A 725 48.48 -13.63 32.52
CA ALA A 725 47.55 -14.25 31.56
C ALA A 725 46.91 -15.56 32.09
N ASP A 726 45.92 -16.06 31.33
CA ASP A 726 45.05 -17.23 31.54
C ASP A 726 43.84 -17.04 32.48
N ASP A 727 42.80 -16.36 31.96
CA ASP A 727 41.43 -16.90 31.93
C ASP A 727 40.51 -15.98 31.09
N PHE A 728 39.43 -16.54 30.53
CA PHE A 728 38.38 -15.92 29.67
C PHE A 728 38.56 -15.98 28.14
N ARG A 729 38.20 -17.13 27.58
CA ARG A 729 37.67 -17.27 26.20
C ARG A 729 36.18 -16.86 26.17
N PRO A 730 35.67 -16.03 25.24
CA PRO A 730 34.23 -15.79 25.11
C PRO A 730 33.52 -16.90 24.33
N ALA A 731 32.39 -17.33 24.87
CA ALA A 731 31.48 -18.32 24.32
C ALA A 731 30.85 -17.90 22.98
N LYS A 732 31.47 -18.31 21.87
CA LYS A 732 30.85 -18.31 20.52
C LYS A 732 30.47 -19.71 20.01
N SER A 733 30.78 -20.79 20.73
CA SER A 733 30.53 -22.17 20.25
C SER A 733 29.24 -22.83 20.76
N GLN A 734 28.57 -22.29 21.78
CA GLN A 734 27.31 -22.88 22.30
C GLN A 734 26.04 -22.41 21.57
N LYS A 735 26.10 -21.30 20.81
CA LYS A 735 24.96 -20.80 20.02
C LYS A 735 24.78 -21.53 18.67
N MET A 736 25.84 -22.16 18.14
CA MET A 736 25.75 -22.98 16.91
C MET A 736 25.27 -24.42 17.16
N GLN A 737 25.48 -24.98 18.36
CA GLN A 737 24.97 -26.32 18.70
C GLN A 737 23.49 -26.35 19.08
N ALA A 738 22.89 -25.21 19.45
CA ALA A 738 21.45 -25.09 19.69
C ALA A 738 20.65 -24.97 18.38
N ILE A 739 21.24 -24.39 17.33
CA ILE A 739 20.61 -24.23 16.00
C ILE A 739 20.58 -25.58 15.25
N GLN A 740 21.66 -26.37 15.33
CA GLN A 740 21.71 -27.72 14.73
C GLN A 740 20.78 -28.75 15.39
N LYS A 741 20.34 -28.53 16.65
CA LYS A 741 19.38 -29.42 17.33
C LYS A 741 17.91 -29.10 16.97
N HIS A 742 17.62 -27.91 16.45
CA HIS A 742 16.25 -27.53 16.04
C HIS A 742 15.93 -27.94 14.59
N GLU A 743 16.94 -28.03 13.72
CA GLU A 743 16.81 -28.52 12.33
C GLU A 743 16.59 -30.05 12.23
N ALA A 744 16.81 -30.81 13.31
CA ALA A 744 16.69 -32.26 13.29
C ALA A 744 15.25 -32.81 13.46
N ARG A 745 14.22 -31.96 13.62
CA ARG A 745 12.84 -32.39 13.91
C ARG A 745 11.85 -32.38 12.75
N PHE A 746 12.24 -32.00 11.54
CA PHE A 746 11.41 -32.15 10.35
C PHE A 746 12.25 -32.66 9.17
N LYS A 747 12.26 -34.00 8.99
CA LYS A 747 12.75 -34.63 7.76
C LYS A 747 11.55 -35.04 6.91
N VAL A 748 11.42 -34.42 5.74
CA VAL A 748 10.64 -34.93 4.60
C VAL A 748 11.62 -35.72 3.72
N PRO A 749 11.23 -36.86 3.10
CA PRO A 749 12.17 -37.72 2.35
C PRO A 749 12.60 -37.07 1.03
N THR A 750 13.89 -37.18 0.69
CA THR A 750 14.46 -36.85 -0.61
C THR A 750 14.27 -38.02 -1.61
N PRO A 751 13.87 -37.80 -2.87
CA PRO A 751 13.93 -38.84 -3.90
C PRO A 751 15.36 -39.05 -4.41
N ASP A 752 15.66 -40.30 -4.79
CA ASP A 752 16.93 -40.77 -5.32
C ASP A 752 17.44 -40.00 -6.54
N SER A 753 18.74 -39.75 -6.53
CA SER A 753 19.53 -39.14 -7.60
C SER A 753 19.95 -40.19 -8.62
N ASP A 754 19.37 -40.17 -9.82
CA ASP A 754 20.01 -40.68 -11.04
C ASP A 754 19.30 -40.14 -12.28
N GLU A 755 19.62 -38.90 -12.69
CA GLU A 755 19.46 -38.48 -14.09
C GLU A 755 20.40 -37.31 -14.42
N LYS A 756 21.27 -37.50 -15.42
CA LYS A 756 22.26 -36.52 -15.90
C LYS A 756 21.56 -35.28 -16.49
N PRO A 757 22.07 -34.05 -16.28
CA PRO A 757 21.45 -32.85 -16.82
C PRO A 757 21.68 -32.76 -18.33
N ARG A 758 20.59 -32.77 -19.11
CA ARG A 758 20.61 -32.28 -20.50
C ARG A 758 20.61 -30.76 -20.48
N ALA A 759 21.58 -30.16 -21.17
CA ALA A 759 21.67 -28.73 -21.38
C ALA A 759 20.42 -28.22 -22.13
N SER A 760 19.61 -27.39 -21.48
CA SER A 760 18.61 -26.53 -22.12
C SER A 760 19.01 -25.08 -21.85
N GLY A 761 19.13 -24.28 -22.92
CA GLY A 761 19.43 -22.85 -22.84
C GLY A 761 18.42 -22.05 -22.03
N PRO A 762 18.64 -20.73 -21.86
CA PRO A 762 17.84 -19.89 -20.98
C PRO A 762 16.38 -19.93 -21.41
N GLN A 763 15.53 -20.56 -20.58
CA GLN A 763 14.09 -20.54 -20.77
C GLN A 763 13.60 -19.11 -20.54
N GLU A 764 13.03 -18.50 -21.58
CA GLU A 764 12.24 -17.28 -21.47
C GLU A 764 11.12 -17.48 -20.46
N ILE A 765 11.24 -16.88 -19.28
CA ILE A 765 10.15 -16.83 -18.31
C ILE A 765 9.24 -15.66 -18.68
N LYS A 766 8.26 -15.95 -19.56
CA LYS A 766 7.11 -15.10 -19.87
C LYS A 766 6.42 -14.63 -18.57
N PRO A 767 5.65 -13.52 -18.57
CA PRO A 767 4.71 -13.23 -17.48
C PRO A 767 3.95 -14.52 -17.17
N LYS A 768 3.85 -14.86 -15.88
CA LYS A 768 3.15 -16.08 -15.54
C LYS A 768 1.66 -15.93 -15.93
N TYR A 769 1.11 -14.71 -15.98
CA TYR A 769 -0.32 -14.44 -16.22
C TYR A 769 -0.59 -13.07 -16.89
N SER A 770 -1.50 -13.00 -17.85
CA SER A 770 -1.87 -11.79 -18.61
C SER A 770 -3.09 -11.02 -18.08
N SER A 771 -3.84 -11.62 -17.17
CA SER A 771 -5.00 -11.03 -16.48
C SER A 771 -5.17 -11.69 -15.11
N LEU A 772 -6.04 -11.15 -14.25
CA LEU A 772 -6.36 -11.84 -12.99
C LEU A 772 -7.08 -13.17 -13.27
N SER A 773 -7.92 -13.23 -14.29
CA SER A 773 -8.57 -14.47 -14.72
C SER A 773 -7.53 -15.52 -15.12
N ASP A 774 -6.51 -15.13 -15.90
CA ASP A 774 -5.40 -16.03 -16.23
C ASP A 774 -4.61 -16.46 -14.97
N TYR A 775 -4.39 -15.53 -14.03
CA TYR A 775 -3.77 -15.81 -12.73
C TYR A 775 -4.49 -16.91 -11.96
N LEU A 776 -5.79 -16.73 -11.78
CA LEU A 776 -6.65 -17.68 -11.09
C LEU A 776 -6.66 -19.03 -11.83
N ASP A 777 -6.77 -19.03 -13.15
CA ASP A 777 -6.83 -20.25 -13.96
C ASP A 777 -5.56 -21.12 -13.87
N GLN A 778 -4.35 -20.56 -13.99
CA GLN A 778 -3.16 -21.42 -13.88
C GLN A 778 -2.76 -21.71 -12.43
N MET A 779 -3.15 -20.90 -11.44
CA MET A 779 -3.01 -21.31 -10.04
C MET A 779 -3.93 -22.49 -9.72
N ALA A 780 -5.19 -22.45 -10.15
CA ALA A 780 -6.12 -23.58 -10.02
C ALA A 780 -5.61 -24.86 -10.70
N LYS A 781 -4.97 -24.75 -11.88
CA LYS A 781 -4.32 -25.90 -12.55
C LYS A 781 -3.12 -26.44 -11.78
N LYS A 782 -2.30 -25.58 -11.17
CA LYS A 782 -1.15 -26.00 -10.34
C LYS A 782 -1.59 -26.66 -9.03
N GLY A 783 -2.66 -26.19 -8.40
CA GLY A 783 -3.26 -26.82 -7.22
C GLY A 783 -3.71 -28.26 -7.47
N LYS A 784 -4.48 -28.50 -8.55
CA LYS A 784 -4.95 -29.85 -8.91
C LYS A 784 -3.83 -30.85 -9.21
N SER A 785 -2.72 -30.39 -9.80
CA SER A 785 -1.57 -31.28 -10.11
C SER A 785 -0.83 -31.81 -8.87
N LYS A 786 -1.00 -31.18 -7.69
CA LYS A 786 -0.44 -31.67 -6.43
C LYS A 786 -1.33 -32.72 -5.75
N ASP A 787 -2.65 -32.63 -5.92
CA ASP A 787 -3.60 -33.59 -5.33
C ASP A 787 -3.60 -34.96 -6.05
N ASP A 788 -3.31 -34.99 -7.34
CA ASP A 788 -3.22 -36.26 -8.10
C ASP A 788 -1.95 -37.08 -7.77
N ASN A 789 -0.94 -36.49 -7.12
CA ASN A 789 0.30 -37.17 -6.70
C ASN A 789 0.26 -37.72 -5.26
N HIS A 790 -0.90 -37.73 -4.59
CA HIS A 790 -1.09 -38.33 -3.26
C HIS A 790 -2.16 -39.43 -3.20
N SER A 791 -2.56 -39.97 -4.36
CA SER A 791 -3.60 -41.01 -4.48
C SER A 791 -3.09 -42.40 -4.95
N SER A 792 -1.80 -42.57 -5.26
CA SER A 792 -1.29 -43.81 -5.88
C SER A 792 -0.47 -44.75 -4.97
N ASP A 793 -0.23 -44.43 -3.69
CA ASP A 793 0.59 -45.27 -2.80
C ASP A 793 -0.18 -45.87 -1.61
N LYS A 794 -1.30 -46.55 -1.89
CA LYS A 794 -1.84 -47.59 -0.99
C LYS A 794 -2.55 -48.67 -1.79
N LYS A 795 -1.80 -49.70 -2.19
CA LYS A 795 -2.19 -51.13 -2.15
C LYS A 795 -1.24 -51.93 -3.05
N ASN A 796 -0.27 -52.62 -2.45
CA ASN A 796 0.11 -53.96 -2.91
C ASN A 796 0.94 -54.67 -1.85
N GLY A 797 0.36 -55.72 -1.29
CA GLY A 797 1.02 -56.67 -0.41
C GLY A 797 0.03 -57.76 0.00
N GLN A 798 0.34 -59.01 -0.38
CA GLN A 798 -0.40 -60.27 -0.16
C GLN A 798 -1.40 -60.62 -1.28
N SER A 799 -1.01 -61.33 -2.34
CA SER A 799 -0.57 -62.74 -2.47
C SER A 799 -1.69 -63.78 -2.39
N LYS A 800 -1.93 -64.43 -3.55
CA LYS A 800 -2.29 -65.85 -3.78
C LYS A 800 -3.54 -66.36 -3.02
N ASP A 801 -4.53 -66.97 -3.66
CA ASP A 801 -4.42 -68.13 -4.54
C ASP A 801 -5.81 -68.47 -5.14
N LYS A 802 -5.77 -68.99 -6.38
CA LYS A 802 -6.57 -70.09 -6.95
C LYS A 802 -8.11 -70.04 -7.08
N SER A 803 -8.47 -70.12 -8.37
CA SER A 803 -9.34 -71.14 -9.00
C SER A 803 -10.86 -71.12 -8.80
N GLY A 804 -11.59 -71.21 -9.93
CA GLY A 804 -12.88 -71.93 -9.97
C GLY A 804 -13.98 -71.31 -10.83
N HIS A 805 -14.08 -71.79 -12.08
CA HIS A 805 -15.27 -71.93 -12.96
C HIS A 805 -16.57 -71.12 -12.71
N LYS A 806 -16.94 -70.25 -13.68
CA LYS A 806 -17.87 -70.48 -14.82
C LYS A 806 -19.34 -70.69 -14.44
N PHE A 807 -20.20 -69.72 -14.81
CA PHE A 807 -21.52 -69.98 -15.41
C PHE A 807 -21.98 -68.78 -16.26
N SER A 808 -22.62 -69.08 -17.39
CA SER A 808 -23.02 -68.20 -18.50
C SER A 808 -24.42 -67.60 -18.35
N SER A 809 -24.76 -66.57 -19.15
CA SER A 809 -25.92 -66.64 -20.08
C SER A 809 -26.14 -65.37 -20.93
N ASN A 810 -26.36 -65.61 -22.24
CA ASN A 810 -27.25 -64.97 -23.24
C ASN A 810 -27.15 -63.46 -23.54
N ARG A 811 -26.94 -63.00 -24.80
CA ARG A 811 -27.72 -63.10 -26.08
C ARG A 811 -29.13 -62.50 -26.04
N GLN A 812 -29.33 -61.43 -26.82
CA GLN A 812 -30.44 -61.15 -27.77
C GLN A 812 -30.06 -59.87 -28.55
N ASP A 813 -29.85 -59.90 -29.88
CA ASP A 813 -30.84 -59.72 -30.96
C ASP A 813 -31.51 -58.32 -30.94
N SER A 814 -31.69 -57.53 -32.02
CA SER A 814 -31.63 -57.77 -33.47
C SER A 814 -31.93 -56.47 -34.27
N LYS A 815 -31.57 -56.45 -35.57
CA LYS A 815 -32.32 -55.87 -36.75
C LYS A 815 -32.53 -54.33 -36.83
N LYS A 816 -32.62 -53.63 -37.99
CA LYS A 816 -32.51 -53.88 -39.46
C LYS A 816 -32.70 -52.53 -40.19
N ARG A 817 -32.13 -52.40 -41.41
CA ARG A 817 -32.62 -51.67 -42.63
C ARG A 817 -32.68 -50.12 -42.60
N ASP A 818 -32.68 -49.34 -43.68
CA ASP A 818 -32.22 -49.34 -45.10
C ASP A 818 -33.08 -48.25 -45.80
N SER A 819 -32.64 -47.77 -46.99
CA SER A 819 -33.31 -46.88 -47.98
C SER A 819 -33.18 -45.36 -47.74
N SER A 820 -32.32 -44.62 -48.48
CA SER A 820 -32.40 -44.13 -49.89
C SER A 820 -33.35 -42.91 -50.00
N SER A 821 -33.12 -41.85 -50.78
CA SER A 821 -32.44 -41.64 -52.07
C SER A 821 -32.47 -40.14 -52.44
N ASP A 822 -31.51 -39.69 -53.27
CA ASP A 822 -31.65 -38.74 -54.41
C ASP A 822 -32.16 -37.29 -54.17
N ASP A 823 -31.78 -36.23 -54.91
CA ASP A 823 -31.03 -36.13 -56.17
C ASP A 823 -30.52 -34.68 -56.42
N SER A 824 -29.42 -34.59 -57.17
CA SER A 824 -29.21 -33.71 -58.34
C SER A 824 -28.82 -32.20 -58.25
N ARG A 825 -27.73 -31.91 -59.01
CA ARG A 825 -27.44 -30.76 -59.93
C ARG A 825 -27.12 -29.39 -59.28
N GLY A 826 -26.14 -28.59 -59.72
CA GLY A 826 -25.17 -28.62 -60.81
C GLY A 826 -24.32 -27.31 -60.78
N VAL A 827 -22.99 -27.40 -60.96
CA VAL A 827 -22.20 -26.88 -62.11
C VAL A 827 -21.87 -25.37 -62.15
N ARG A 828 -20.53 -25.09 -62.07
CA ARG A 828 -19.69 -24.00 -62.67
C ARG A 828 -19.89 -22.54 -62.21
N LYS A 829 -18.92 -21.62 -62.23
CA LYS A 829 -17.44 -21.48 -62.33
C LYS A 829 -17.19 -19.95 -62.23
N ALA A 830 -16.09 -19.52 -61.58
CA ALA A 830 -15.18 -18.37 -61.89
C ALA A 830 -15.78 -16.98 -62.26
N ARG A 831 -15.27 -15.78 -61.95
CA ARG A 831 -14.09 -15.15 -61.30
C ARG A 831 -14.42 -13.61 -61.21
N PRO A 832 -13.51 -12.68 -60.83
CA PRO A 832 -13.84 -11.49 -60.01
C PRO A 832 -13.76 -10.13 -60.75
N SER A 833 -14.20 -9.03 -60.11
CA SER A 833 -13.67 -7.67 -60.34
C SER A 833 -14.14 -6.63 -59.30
N LYS A 834 -13.23 -5.72 -58.95
CA LYS A 834 -13.27 -4.55 -58.03
C LYS A 834 -14.25 -3.41 -58.49
N PRO A 835 -14.13 -2.13 -58.05
CA PRO A 835 -14.51 -1.50 -56.77
C PRO A 835 -15.38 -0.20 -56.97
N GLY A 836 -15.91 0.40 -55.90
CA GLY A 836 -16.40 1.80 -55.91
C GLY A 836 -16.97 2.22 -54.55
N ARG A 837 -16.35 3.11 -53.77
CA ARG A 837 -16.24 4.59 -53.85
C ARG A 837 -17.40 5.33 -53.13
N LYS A 838 -17.04 5.96 -52.00
CA LYS A 838 -17.54 7.20 -51.36
C LYS A 838 -19.07 7.44 -51.22
N THR A 839 -19.49 7.76 -50.00
CA THR A 839 -20.09 9.07 -49.64
C THR A 839 -20.11 9.31 -48.13
N LYS A 840 -19.88 10.57 -47.73
CA LYS A 840 -20.04 11.16 -46.40
C LYS A 840 -21.48 11.64 -46.22
N SER A 841 -21.90 11.73 -44.95
CA SER A 841 -22.92 12.59 -44.29
C SER A 841 -23.80 11.70 -43.41
N ARG A 842 -24.04 11.97 -42.13
CA ARG A 842 -24.07 13.23 -41.41
C ARG A 842 -23.85 12.96 -39.92
#